data_AF-A0A5K1JXP1-F1
#
_entry.id   AF-A0A5K1JXP1-F1
#
_cell.length_a   1.000
_cell.length_b   1.000
_cell.length_c   1.000
_cell.angle_alpha   90.00
_cell.angle_beta   90.00
_cell.angle_gamma   90.00
#
_symmetry.space_group_name_H-M   'P 1'
#
loop_
_entity.id
_entity.type
_entity.pdbx_description
1 polymer ?
#
loop_
_entity_poly.entity_id
_entity_poly.type
_entity_poly.pdbx_seq_one_letter_code
_entity_poly.pdbx_strand_id
1 'polypeptide(L)'
;MRHVYKYQHRTFSYAVCVCYDMVRLLYFDRSGILVTEPFRWDQRDSLLHRFIWKIAKLANAGRFEDLGHDPTTMLVSGDARDMFLGLKDDESLPQHVREGFKKATADDYPVYKLEVVSDQPSSDEWFEDMPFPPPKWQFGSPSTGQPQSIPLRELSPRSCQDPQLQPLQPGARSFLVGRPHFAAGELVGRCTRGYFAYDVTDADRTKWRVCFLKDSWRPVVPGRTRPEHLVYQRLRFFGADKGVGTLVCGGDVGGHWDQRTRLLEDCLPQESRPVLRVHYRLVIEEIGIPLEEFDSFPELSAIFVDVIQAHYRAWTLARVLHADISVSNIMIAPPTGDPSPGRRRGMLIDWDLSRLECELDRCRTSKPDRLGTWQFRSALSLLYPWKPYARSDDVESFVHAYLFLVCRFHPTDAAAPLSDLVRALFHTRALVADGVAVGGSAKRALFTAGRSTIRVLRNPALQELLDEIVFQCAESYGGIDFDEMRRRYGFPPKLPPSPKSRQGSSESGVSQARRRAVVFDRDDMPRTRSDGSSARARYLKRKADLDLKAARVANSNTGGSEDSDPCVVQGFLSEGGDLVDLFMKHAVTAVQLVCSDKAADQLVARRHEDVYRPGWNDDRDRDRVVIDSETDPDSSHSILCDASIRSSS
;
A
#
# COMPACT_ATOMS: atom_id res chain seq x y z
N MET A 1 -16.21 9.73 16.27
CA MET A 1 -14.73 9.76 16.20
C MET A 1 -14.16 9.93 14.79
N ARG A 2 -14.57 9.14 13.79
CA ARG A 2 -14.05 9.26 12.41
C ARG A 2 -14.14 10.68 11.84
N HIS A 3 -15.27 11.37 12.01
CA HIS A 3 -15.42 12.77 11.58
C HIS A 3 -14.49 13.72 12.35
N VAL A 4 -14.25 13.51 13.64
CA VAL A 4 -13.34 14.39 14.40
C VAL A 4 -11.93 14.34 13.80
N TYR A 5 -11.41 13.13 13.57
CA TYR A 5 -10.11 13.00 12.94
C TYR A 5 -10.12 13.43 11.47
N LYS A 6 -11.19 13.18 10.70
CA LYS A 6 -11.22 13.56 9.28
C LYS A 6 -11.24 15.09 9.08
N TYR A 7 -11.94 15.83 9.94
CA TYR A 7 -12.19 17.26 9.77
C TYR A 7 -11.28 18.15 10.63
N GLN A 8 -10.56 17.57 11.61
CA GLN A 8 -9.67 18.31 12.49
C GLN A 8 -8.29 17.67 12.54
N HIS A 9 -7.26 18.51 12.63
CA HIS A 9 -5.90 18.07 12.90
C HIS A 9 -5.78 17.75 14.40
N ARG A 10 -5.73 16.45 14.69
CA ARG A 10 -5.76 15.89 16.06
C ARG A 10 -4.67 14.86 16.24
N THR A 11 -3.92 14.97 17.32
CA THR A 11 -2.89 13.99 17.75
C THR A 11 -3.51 12.84 18.53
N PHE A 12 -4.49 13.15 19.37
CA PHE A 12 -5.31 12.19 20.13
C PHE A 12 -6.73 12.74 20.29
N SER A 13 -7.63 11.95 20.86
CA SER A 13 -8.99 12.38 21.15
C SER A 13 -9.59 11.60 22.31
N TYR A 14 -10.47 12.25 23.07
CA TYR A 14 -11.25 11.60 24.10
C TYR A 14 -12.65 11.26 23.61
N ALA A 15 -13.24 10.19 24.13
CA ALA A 15 -14.67 9.92 23.98
C ALA A 15 -15.29 9.41 25.28
N VAL A 16 -16.62 9.51 25.36
CA VAL A 16 -17.42 8.97 26.45
C VAL A 16 -18.40 7.98 25.82
N CYS A 17 -18.43 6.75 26.32
CA CYS A 17 -19.42 5.75 25.94
C CYS A 17 -20.40 5.58 27.09
N VAL A 18 -21.68 5.87 26.85
CA VAL A 18 -22.75 5.77 27.85
C VAL A 18 -23.64 4.60 27.46
N CYS A 19 -23.89 3.70 28.42
CA CYS A 19 -24.80 2.56 28.26
C CYS A 19 -25.64 2.46 29.54
N TYR A 20 -26.91 2.86 29.46
CA TYR A 20 -27.82 2.98 30.61
C TYR A 20 -27.23 3.83 31.75
N ASP A 21 -27.07 3.24 32.94
CA ASP A 21 -26.50 3.87 34.13
C ASP A 21 -24.97 3.75 34.20
N MET A 22 -24.34 3.11 33.21
CA MET A 22 -22.90 2.87 33.15
C MET A 22 -22.20 3.72 32.08
N VAL A 23 -20.98 4.14 32.39
CA VAL A 23 -20.14 4.93 31.50
C VAL A 23 -18.73 4.35 31.43
N ARG A 24 -18.13 4.45 30.24
CA ARG A 24 -16.70 4.24 30.01
C ARG A 24 -16.10 5.53 29.45
N LEU A 25 -14.92 5.91 29.94
CA LEU A 25 -14.11 6.97 29.36
C LEU A 25 -13.08 6.34 28.43
N LEU A 26 -12.89 6.96 27.27
CA LEU A 26 -12.01 6.46 26.22
C LEU A 26 -10.98 7.53 25.87
N TYR A 27 -9.73 7.10 25.69
CA TYR A 27 -8.65 7.89 25.11
C TYR A 27 -8.12 7.17 23.86
N PHE A 28 -8.11 7.88 22.73
CA PHE A 28 -7.65 7.39 21.44
C PHE A 28 -6.39 8.12 21.05
N ASP A 29 -5.33 7.39 20.74
CA ASP A 29 -4.25 7.90 19.90
C ASP A 29 -4.08 6.98 18.67
N ARG A 30 -3.03 7.19 17.89
CA ARG A 30 -2.81 6.40 16.66
C ARG A 30 -2.23 5.01 16.91
N SER A 31 -1.92 4.66 18.15
CA SER A 31 -1.40 3.36 18.54
C SER A 31 -2.48 2.44 19.12
N GLY A 32 -3.53 3.00 19.72
CA GLY A 32 -4.55 2.19 20.40
C GLY A 32 -5.68 3.00 21.03
N ILE A 33 -6.40 2.33 21.93
CA ILE A 33 -7.50 2.91 22.72
C ILE A 33 -7.31 2.47 24.17
N LEU A 34 -7.31 3.42 25.11
CA LEU A 34 -7.48 3.13 26.54
C LEU A 34 -8.94 3.29 26.91
N VAL A 35 -9.47 2.31 27.63
CA VAL A 35 -10.87 2.27 28.04
C VAL A 35 -10.91 2.00 29.54
N THR A 36 -11.64 2.81 30.29
CA THR A 36 -11.85 2.54 31.72
C THR A 36 -12.73 1.32 31.93
N GLU A 37 -12.62 0.70 33.10
CA GLU A 37 -13.71 -0.14 33.61
C GLU A 37 -15.02 0.66 33.66
N PRO A 38 -16.17 0.00 33.45
CA PRO A 38 -17.45 0.69 33.44
C PRO A 38 -17.78 1.15 34.87
N PHE A 39 -18.25 2.38 35.01
CA PHE A 39 -18.65 2.95 36.30
C PHE A 39 -20.01 3.65 36.21
N ARG A 40 -20.73 3.74 37.33
CA ARG A 40 -22.01 4.44 37.39
C ARG A 40 -21.84 5.95 37.31
N TRP A 41 -22.63 6.63 36.48
CA TRP A 41 -22.54 8.08 36.32
C TRP A 41 -23.51 8.87 37.21
N ASP A 42 -24.52 8.22 37.77
CA ASP A 42 -25.61 8.81 38.56
C ASP A 42 -25.17 9.38 39.92
N GLN A 43 -23.95 9.07 40.37
CA GLN A 43 -23.34 9.67 41.56
C GLN A 43 -22.85 11.09 41.28
N ARG A 44 -23.18 12.04 42.17
CA ARG A 44 -22.86 13.48 42.02
C ARG A 44 -21.36 13.79 41.87
N ASP A 45 -20.48 12.92 42.33
CA ASP A 45 -19.03 13.08 42.26
C ASP A 45 -18.35 12.02 41.37
N SER A 46 -19.12 11.37 40.49
CA SER A 46 -18.62 10.32 39.59
C SER A 46 -17.46 10.80 38.71
N LEU A 47 -16.68 9.84 38.21
CA LEU A 47 -15.55 10.10 37.32
C LEU A 47 -15.95 10.90 36.07
N LEU A 48 -17.19 10.71 35.57
CA LEU A 48 -17.71 11.46 34.44
C LEU A 48 -17.80 12.96 34.74
N HIS A 49 -18.40 13.35 35.87
CA HIS A 49 -18.53 14.76 36.25
C HIS A 49 -17.17 15.43 36.38
N ARG A 50 -16.20 14.75 37.02
CA ARG A 50 -14.82 15.25 37.15
C ARG A 50 -14.13 15.36 35.79
N PHE A 51 -14.33 14.37 34.91
CA PHE A 51 -13.76 14.36 33.57
C PHE A 51 -14.28 15.53 32.72
N ILE A 52 -15.60 15.71 32.64
CA ILE A 52 -16.21 16.82 31.89
C ILE A 52 -15.78 18.17 32.46
N TRP A 53 -15.73 18.31 33.80
CA TRP A 53 -15.24 19.53 34.43
C TRP A 53 -13.79 19.84 34.05
N LYS A 54 -12.89 18.84 34.03
CA LYS A 54 -11.50 19.02 33.59
C LYS A 54 -11.41 19.42 32.11
N ILE A 55 -12.15 18.77 31.23
CA ILE A 55 -12.21 19.12 29.80
C ILE A 55 -12.68 20.58 29.62
N ALA A 56 -13.73 20.99 30.33
CA ALA A 56 -14.22 22.36 30.29
C ALA A 56 -13.19 23.37 30.82
N LYS A 57 -12.44 23.03 31.88
CA LYS A 57 -11.35 23.88 32.40
C LYS A 57 -10.20 24.02 31.40
N LEU A 58 -9.82 22.95 30.69
CA LEU A 58 -8.81 23.02 29.64
C LEU A 58 -9.27 23.90 28.47
N ALA A 59 -10.52 23.75 28.02
CA ALA A 59 -11.09 24.56 26.96
C ALA A 59 -11.13 26.05 27.34
N ASN A 60 -11.59 26.38 28.55
CA ASN A 60 -11.63 27.76 29.06
C ASN A 60 -10.24 28.38 29.23
N ALA A 61 -9.22 27.55 29.48
CA ALA A 61 -7.84 27.99 29.58
C ALA A 61 -7.13 28.08 28.22
N GLY A 62 -7.82 27.79 27.10
CA GLY A 62 -7.22 27.78 25.76
C GLY A 62 -6.19 26.65 25.54
N ARG A 63 -6.16 25.65 26.42
CA ARG A 63 -5.23 24.51 26.38
C ARG A 63 -5.70 23.44 25.40
N PHE A 64 -5.84 23.84 24.13
CA PHE A 64 -6.38 22.99 23.07
C PHE A 64 -5.47 21.81 22.71
N GLU A 65 -4.16 21.94 22.91
CA GLU A 65 -3.19 20.85 22.76
C GLU A 65 -3.48 19.68 23.73
N ASP A 66 -3.87 19.97 24.97
CA ASP A 66 -4.26 18.95 25.96
C ASP A 66 -5.63 18.32 25.66
N LEU A 67 -6.40 18.96 24.76
CA LEU A 67 -7.61 18.41 24.18
C LEU A 67 -7.32 17.65 22.86
N GLY A 68 -6.05 17.55 22.47
CA GLY A 68 -5.57 16.77 21.33
C GLY A 68 -5.51 17.53 20.02
N HIS A 69 -5.68 18.86 19.99
CA HIS A 69 -5.39 19.65 18.79
C HIS A 69 -3.91 19.58 18.45
N ASP A 70 -3.59 19.47 17.16
CA ASP A 70 -2.21 19.57 16.67
C ASP A 70 -1.74 21.04 16.75
N PRO A 71 -0.76 21.37 17.61
CA PRO A 71 -0.30 22.75 17.80
C PRO A 71 0.47 23.30 16.59
N THR A 72 0.88 22.45 15.64
CA THR A 72 1.59 22.86 14.41
C THR A 72 0.65 23.24 13.26
N THR A 73 -0.66 23.24 13.51
CA THR A 73 -1.67 23.58 12.51
C THR A 73 -2.36 24.88 12.84
N MET A 74 -2.46 25.76 11.85
CA MET A 74 -3.04 27.09 12.01
C MET A 74 -4.20 27.28 11.04
N LEU A 75 -5.32 27.82 11.53
CA LEU A 75 -6.40 28.27 10.66
C LEU A 75 -5.96 29.51 9.88
N VAL A 76 -6.30 29.56 8.60
CA VAL A 76 -5.89 30.65 7.71
C VAL A 76 -7.10 31.49 7.33
N SER A 77 -6.92 32.81 7.35
CA SER A 77 -7.90 33.82 6.94
C SER A 77 -7.27 34.88 6.06
N GLY A 78 -8.08 35.66 5.33
CA GLY A 78 -7.63 36.75 4.47
C GLY A 78 -7.07 36.29 3.12
N ASP A 79 -6.23 37.12 2.50
CA ASP A 79 -5.76 36.95 1.12
C ASP A 79 -5.25 35.55 0.78
N ALA A 80 -4.43 34.95 1.64
CA ALA A 80 -3.83 33.65 1.38
C ALA A 80 -4.88 32.54 1.27
N ARG A 81 -5.94 32.63 2.10
CA ARG A 81 -7.11 31.74 1.99
C ARG A 81 -7.83 31.99 0.69
N ASP A 82 -8.10 33.25 0.33
CA ASP A 82 -8.87 33.57 -0.86
C ASP A 82 -8.14 33.16 -2.15
N MET A 83 -6.81 33.28 -2.18
CA MET A 83 -5.98 32.73 -3.26
C MET A 83 -6.08 31.20 -3.34
N PHE A 84 -6.01 30.49 -2.21
CA PHE A 84 -6.19 29.04 -2.18
C PHE A 84 -7.59 28.64 -2.71
N LEU A 85 -8.63 29.38 -2.33
CA LEU A 85 -9.99 29.14 -2.81
C LEU A 85 -10.14 29.37 -4.32
N GLY A 86 -9.38 30.32 -4.88
CA GLY A 86 -9.36 30.65 -6.31
C GLY A 86 -8.72 29.58 -7.21
N LEU A 87 -7.88 28.69 -6.66
CA LEU A 87 -7.18 27.65 -7.45
C LEU A 87 -8.12 26.68 -8.18
N LYS A 88 -9.35 26.51 -7.70
CA LYS A 88 -10.36 25.69 -8.38
C LYS A 88 -10.80 26.27 -9.73
N ASP A 89 -10.65 27.58 -9.90
CA ASP A 89 -11.09 28.35 -11.07
C ASP A 89 -9.89 28.85 -11.92
N ASP A 90 -8.66 28.55 -11.52
CA ASP A 90 -7.43 28.96 -12.22
C ASP A 90 -7.20 28.16 -13.50
N GLU A 91 -7.54 28.73 -14.65
CA GLU A 91 -7.44 28.10 -15.98
C GLU A 91 -6.00 27.72 -16.38
N SER A 92 -4.97 28.25 -15.72
CA SER A 92 -3.58 27.86 -15.96
C SER A 92 -3.26 26.46 -15.40
N LEU A 93 -4.06 25.96 -14.45
CA LEU A 93 -3.87 24.66 -13.84
C LEU A 93 -4.54 23.54 -14.67
N PRO A 94 -3.92 22.34 -14.70
CA PRO A 94 -4.54 21.16 -15.31
C PRO A 94 -5.93 20.87 -14.73
N GLN A 95 -6.83 20.32 -15.56
CA GLN A 95 -8.22 20.05 -15.16
C GLN A 95 -8.32 19.20 -13.89
N HIS A 96 -7.54 18.12 -13.77
CA HIS A 96 -7.57 17.24 -12.59
C HIS A 96 -7.14 17.96 -11.30
N VAL A 97 -6.23 18.94 -11.42
CA VAL A 97 -5.79 19.78 -10.30
C VAL A 97 -6.92 20.71 -9.85
N ARG A 98 -7.57 21.40 -10.80
CA ARG A 98 -8.73 22.26 -10.52
C ARG A 98 -9.86 21.49 -9.85
N GLU A 99 -10.19 20.30 -10.35
CA GLU A 99 -11.20 19.43 -9.76
C GLU A 99 -10.83 18.97 -8.34
N GLY A 100 -9.54 18.72 -8.10
CA GLY A 100 -8.99 18.48 -6.78
C GLY A 100 -9.21 19.64 -5.82
N PHE A 101 -8.86 20.87 -6.21
CA PHE A 101 -9.09 22.07 -5.40
C PHE A 101 -10.58 22.39 -5.22
N LYS A 102 -11.43 22.08 -6.20
CA LYS A 102 -12.89 22.19 -6.04
C LYS A 102 -13.39 21.28 -4.91
N LYS A 103 -12.87 20.06 -4.80
CA LYS A 103 -13.18 19.14 -3.68
C LYS A 103 -12.55 19.60 -2.36
N ALA A 104 -11.31 20.13 -2.41
CA ALA A 104 -10.61 20.63 -1.23
C ALA A 104 -11.29 21.85 -0.59
N THR A 105 -12.03 22.63 -1.38
CA THR A 105 -12.70 23.88 -0.97
C THR A 105 -14.22 23.73 -0.83
N ALA A 106 -14.74 22.50 -0.96
CA ALA A 106 -16.17 22.21 -0.83
C ALA A 106 -16.66 22.32 0.62
N ASP A 107 -17.97 22.51 0.78
CA ASP A 107 -18.69 22.50 2.06
C ASP A 107 -18.16 23.50 3.11
N ASP A 108 -17.62 24.64 2.65
CA ASP A 108 -16.99 25.68 3.48
C ASP A 108 -15.91 25.12 4.43
N TYR A 109 -15.22 24.06 3.99
CA TYR A 109 -14.20 23.42 4.79
C TYR A 109 -13.07 24.41 5.13
N PRO A 110 -12.61 24.48 6.39
CA PRO A 110 -11.59 25.44 6.80
C PRO A 110 -10.24 25.18 6.11
N VAL A 111 -9.56 26.26 5.75
CA VAL A 111 -8.20 26.20 5.19
C VAL A 111 -7.20 26.25 6.34
N TYR A 112 -6.28 25.29 6.37
CA TYR A 112 -5.22 25.18 7.35
C TYR A 112 -3.86 25.46 6.72
N LYS A 113 -2.98 26.12 7.48
CA LYS A 113 -1.55 26.19 7.22
C LYS A 113 -0.88 25.05 7.99
N LEU A 114 -0.15 24.22 7.27
CA LEU A 114 0.68 23.14 7.79
C LEU A 114 2.15 23.49 7.57
N GLU A 115 2.99 23.16 8.56
CA GLU A 115 4.44 23.32 8.46
C GLU A 115 5.11 21.95 8.34
N VAL A 116 6.18 21.91 7.54
CA VAL A 116 7.03 20.73 7.34
C VAL A 116 8.49 21.16 7.52
N VAL A 117 9.17 20.52 8.45
CA VAL A 117 10.58 20.77 8.77
C VAL A 117 11.38 19.54 8.37
N SER A 118 12.39 19.71 7.52
CA SER A 118 13.30 18.62 7.14
C SER A 118 14.43 18.54 8.16
N ASP A 119 14.27 17.67 9.16
CA ASP A 119 15.28 17.44 10.18
C ASP A 119 16.41 16.51 9.70
N GLN A 120 17.55 16.56 10.38
CA GLN A 120 18.60 15.57 10.17
C GLN A 120 18.15 14.20 10.73
N PRO A 121 18.36 13.12 9.97
CA PRO A 121 18.01 11.79 10.42
C PRO A 121 18.92 11.33 11.56
N SER A 122 18.40 10.49 12.45
CA SER A 122 19.19 9.77 13.43
C SER A 122 20.01 8.66 12.77
N SER A 123 21.03 8.16 13.48
CA SER A 123 21.90 7.11 12.93
C SER A 123 21.17 5.79 12.66
N ASP A 124 20.11 5.48 13.41
CA ASP A 124 19.27 4.28 13.24
C ASP A 124 18.22 4.40 12.13
N GLU A 125 17.93 5.63 11.65
CA GLU A 125 17.06 5.90 10.52
C GLU A 125 17.85 6.08 9.20
N TRP A 126 19.17 6.25 9.28
CA TRP A 126 20.06 6.44 8.13
C TRP A 126 20.34 5.15 7.35
N PHE A 127 20.93 5.32 6.17
CA PHE A 127 21.34 4.22 5.30
C PHE A 127 22.68 3.67 5.77
N GLU A 128 22.73 2.38 6.13
CA GLU A 128 23.94 1.74 6.66
C GLU A 128 25.10 1.66 5.66
N ASP A 129 24.76 1.60 4.37
CA ASP A 129 25.72 1.54 3.27
C ASP A 129 26.22 2.93 2.82
N MET A 130 25.83 3.99 3.54
CA MET A 130 26.21 5.38 3.25
C MET A 130 26.94 6.01 4.44
N PRO A 131 27.82 7.00 4.20
CA PRO A 131 28.51 7.70 5.28
C PRO A 131 27.51 8.48 6.16
N PHE A 132 27.75 8.47 7.47
CA PHE A 132 27.03 9.26 8.47
C PHE A 132 28.02 10.17 9.25
N PRO A 133 27.71 11.45 9.52
CA PRO A 133 26.47 12.14 9.17
C PRO A 133 26.31 12.40 7.66
N PRO A 134 25.08 12.65 7.17
CA PRO A 134 24.83 12.91 5.76
C PRO A 134 25.69 14.06 5.19
N PRO A 135 26.24 13.95 3.98
CA PRO A 135 26.94 15.04 3.31
C PRO A 135 26.04 16.29 3.14
N LYS A 136 26.45 17.43 3.72
CA LYS A 136 25.64 18.67 3.82
C LYS A 136 25.17 19.30 2.49
N TRP A 137 25.86 19.03 1.37
CA TRP A 137 25.63 19.73 0.10
C TRP A 137 24.81 18.95 -0.94
N GLN A 138 24.43 17.71 -0.64
CA GLN A 138 23.85 16.78 -1.63
C GLN A 138 22.43 16.31 -1.30
N PHE A 139 21.95 16.57 -0.07
CA PHE A 139 20.61 16.20 0.40
C PHE A 139 19.69 17.39 0.72
N GLY A 140 20.15 18.63 0.45
CA GLY A 140 19.35 19.84 0.62
C GLY A 140 18.25 19.98 -0.44
N SER A 141 17.09 20.49 -0.04
CA SER A 141 16.01 20.87 -0.97
C SER A 141 16.51 21.91 -1.98
N PRO A 142 16.05 21.87 -3.25
CA PRO A 142 16.60 22.67 -4.36
C PRO A 142 16.40 24.19 -4.26
N SER A 143 15.89 24.73 -3.14
CA SER A 143 15.53 26.14 -2.98
C SER A 143 16.33 26.92 -1.93
N THR A 144 17.32 26.33 -1.25
CA THR A 144 18.24 27.14 -0.44
C THR A 144 19.21 27.88 -1.34
N GLY A 145 18.81 29.08 -1.79
CA GLY A 145 19.76 30.09 -2.24
C GLY A 145 20.84 30.29 -1.17
N GLN A 146 22.10 30.30 -1.58
CA GLN A 146 23.24 30.46 -0.68
C GLN A 146 23.06 31.69 0.23
N PRO A 147 23.26 31.59 1.55
CA PRO A 147 23.63 32.75 2.34
C PRO A 147 25.11 33.02 2.04
N GLN A 148 25.38 34.05 1.24
CA GLN A 148 26.71 34.64 1.20
C GLN A 148 27.06 35.10 2.62
N SER A 149 28.18 34.59 3.14
CA SER A 149 28.75 34.96 4.42
C SER A 149 29.06 36.46 4.45
N ILE A 150 28.40 37.21 5.34
CA ILE A 150 28.81 38.57 5.73
C ILE A 150 29.17 38.52 7.22
N PRO A 151 30.32 39.07 7.67
CA PRO A 151 30.72 38.99 9.07
C PRO A 151 29.83 39.87 9.96
N LEU A 152 29.50 39.37 11.15
CA LEU A 152 28.81 40.10 12.20
C LEU A 152 29.52 41.43 12.53
N ARG A 153 28.79 42.54 12.46
CA ARG A 153 29.02 43.70 13.31
C ARG A 153 27.76 43.97 14.12
N GLU A 154 27.97 44.02 15.43
CA GLU A 154 27.02 44.36 16.49
C GLU A 154 26.26 45.65 16.19
N LEU A 155 24.97 45.71 16.55
CA LEU A 155 24.31 46.89 17.14
C LEU A 155 22.93 46.50 17.71
N SER A 156 22.66 47.02 18.91
CA SER A 156 21.60 46.73 19.87
C SER A 156 20.17 47.20 19.45
N PRO A 157 19.11 46.84 20.21
CA PRO A 157 17.75 46.68 19.70
C PRO A 157 16.86 47.92 19.84
N ARG A 158 15.93 48.13 18.88
CA ARG A 158 14.71 48.92 19.10
C ARG A 158 13.49 48.29 18.41
N SER A 159 12.39 48.37 19.16
CA SER A 159 11.02 47.89 18.98
C SER A 159 10.42 47.94 17.57
N CYS A 160 9.64 46.91 17.23
CA CYS A 160 8.17 46.92 17.11
C CYS A 160 7.71 45.52 16.64
N GLN A 161 7.03 44.76 17.50
CA GLN A 161 6.53 43.41 17.20
C GLN A 161 5.07 43.49 16.73
N ASP A 162 4.83 43.02 15.50
CA ASP A 162 3.52 42.56 15.01
C ASP A 162 3.42 41.05 15.32
N PRO A 163 2.41 40.56 16.09
CA PRO A 163 2.43 39.19 16.63
C PRO A 163 2.10 38.07 15.62
N GLN A 164 2.15 38.29 14.30
CA GLN A 164 1.73 37.28 13.30
C GLN A 164 2.84 36.58 12.51
N LEU A 165 4.12 36.89 12.73
CA LEU A 165 5.23 36.22 12.04
C LEU A 165 6.29 35.79 13.04
N GLN A 166 6.11 34.62 13.65
CA GLN A 166 7.25 33.90 14.23
C GLN A 166 8.24 33.59 13.09
N PRO A 167 9.55 33.81 13.28
CA PRO A 167 10.54 33.41 12.28
C PRO A 167 10.43 31.90 12.05
N LEU A 168 10.19 31.49 10.80
CA LEU A 168 10.27 30.08 10.43
C LEU A 168 11.62 29.53 10.90
N GLN A 169 11.62 28.31 11.45
CA GLN A 169 12.88 27.61 11.68
C GLN A 169 13.64 27.49 10.34
N PRO A 170 14.98 27.61 10.33
CA PRO A 170 15.76 27.49 9.10
C PRO A 170 15.43 26.18 8.37
N GLY A 171 14.84 26.26 7.17
CA GLY A 171 14.45 25.09 6.38
C GLY A 171 13.01 24.61 6.54
N ALA A 172 12.18 25.27 7.35
CA ALA A 172 10.75 24.99 7.43
C ALA A 172 10.00 25.50 6.18
N ARG A 173 9.07 24.69 5.67
CA ARG A 173 8.18 25.04 4.55
C ARG A 173 6.73 25.10 5.02
N SER A 174 5.95 26.01 4.41
CA SER A 174 4.56 26.29 4.78
C SER A 174 3.62 25.96 3.64
N PHE A 175 2.55 25.22 3.93
CA PHE A 175 1.59 24.75 2.94
C PHE A 175 0.17 25.05 3.37
N LEU A 176 -0.65 25.53 2.45
CA LEU A 176 -2.11 25.65 2.65
C LEU A 176 -2.79 24.37 2.18
N VAL A 177 -3.70 23.85 3.00
CA VAL A 177 -4.54 22.69 2.69
C VAL A 177 -5.99 22.95 3.07
N GLY A 178 -6.90 22.39 2.28
CA GLY A 178 -8.32 22.34 2.60
C GLY A 178 -8.74 20.95 3.06
N ARG A 179 -9.92 20.52 2.62
CA ARG A 179 -10.43 19.17 2.86
C ARG A 179 -9.47 18.12 2.28
N PRO A 180 -9.15 17.05 3.02
CA PRO A 180 -8.32 15.96 2.50
C PRO A 180 -8.97 15.32 1.27
N HIS A 181 -8.17 15.08 0.23
CA HIS A 181 -8.57 14.35 -0.97
C HIS A 181 -8.97 12.92 -0.63
N PHE A 182 -8.16 12.25 0.17
CA PHE A 182 -8.48 10.99 0.82
C PHE A 182 -8.02 11.01 2.28
N ALA A 183 -8.69 10.22 3.11
CA ALA A 183 -8.32 10.01 4.49
C ALA A 183 -8.66 8.58 4.90
N ALA A 184 -7.70 7.88 5.50
CA ALA A 184 -7.88 6.55 6.07
C ALA A 184 -9.03 6.54 7.10
N GLY A 185 -9.86 5.49 7.05
CA GLY A 185 -11.03 5.34 7.92
C GLY A 185 -10.71 4.81 9.32
N GLU A 186 -9.50 4.30 9.50
CA GLU A 186 -8.98 3.73 10.73
C GLU A 186 -8.63 4.81 11.75
N LEU A 187 -8.88 4.52 13.03
CA LEU A 187 -8.52 5.41 14.12
C LEU A 187 -7.06 5.19 14.56
N VAL A 188 -6.56 3.97 14.39
CA VAL A 188 -5.21 3.52 14.75
C VAL A 188 -4.44 3.09 13.50
N GLY A 189 -3.12 3.14 13.54
CA GLY A 189 -2.28 2.79 12.39
C GLY A 189 -1.70 4.03 11.71
N ARG A 190 -1.47 3.94 10.40
CA ARG A 190 -0.88 5.03 9.59
C ARG A 190 -1.78 6.26 9.50
N CYS A 191 -3.10 6.07 9.50
CA CYS A 191 -4.10 7.14 9.47
C CYS A 191 -3.84 8.20 8.38
N THR A 192 -3.36 7.76 7.21
CA THR A 192 -2.85 8.61 6.13
C THR A 192 -3.93 9.51 5.58
N ARG A 193 -3.56 10.76 5.29
CA ARG A 193 -4.37 11.75 4.59
C ARG A 193 -3.55 12.34 3.44
N GLY A 194 -4.20 12.52 2.31
CA GLY A 194 -3.62 13.18 1.14
C GLY A 194 -4.32 14.51 0.88
N TYR A 195 -3.55 15.55 0.56
CA TYR A 195 -4.06 16.90 0.31
C TYR A 195 -3.55 17.45 -1.01
N PHE A 196 -4.46 18.11 -1.74
CA PHE A 196 -4.06 19.14 -2.69
C PHE A 196 -3.59 20.34 -1.87
N ALA A 197 -2.32 20.69 -2.01
CA ALA A 197 -1.66 21.68 -1.20
C ALA A 197 -1.14 22.84 -2.05
N TYR A 198 -1.01 24.00 -1.44
CA TYR A 198 -0.41 25.18 -2.06
C TYR A 198 0.80 25.61 -1.23
N ASP A 199 1.98 25.54 -1.82
CA ASP A 199 3.21 25.96 -1.17
C ASP A 199 3.28 27.49 -1.10
N VAL A 200 3.25 27.99 0.13
CA VAL A 200 3.25 29.42 0.46
C VAL A 200 4.54 29.81 1.19
N THR A 201 5.60 29.02 1.03
CA THR A 201 6.88 29.23 1.73
C THR A 201 7.57 30.51 1.30
N ASP A 202 7.55 30.85 0.01
CA ASP A 202 8.20 32.08 -0.49
C ASP A 202 7.32 33.30 -0.18
N ALA A 203 7.94 34.39 0.27
CA ALA A 203 7.23 35.65 0.52
C ALA A 203 6.67 36.26 -0.78
N ASP A 204 7.33 35.98 -1.91
CA ASP A 204 6.84 36.34 -3.24
C ASP A 204 5.75 35.36 -3.68
N ARG A 205 4.49 35.85 -3.64
CA ARG A 205 3.29 35.10 -4.01
C ARG A 205 3.33 34.57 -5.45
N THR A 206 4.13 35.16 -6.35
CA THR A 206 4.25 34.68 -7.75
C THR A 206 5.00 33.35 -7.85
N LYS A 207 5.74 32.97 -6.81
CA LYS A 207 6.47 31.71 -6.73
C LYS A 207 5.71 30.61 -6.02
N TRP A 208 4.49 30.85 -5.55
CA TRP A 208 3.68 29.83 -4.94
C TRP A 208 3.34 28.74 -5.97
N ARG A 209 3.35 27.48 -5.55
CA ARG A 209 3.17 26.33 -6.43
C ARG A 209 2.21 25.32 -5.81
N VAL A 210 1.37 24.72 -6.63
CA VAL A 210 0.53 23.60 -6.21
C VAL A 210 1.39 22.35 -6.05
N CYS A 211 1.08 21.51 -5.07
CA CYS A 211 1.80 20.28 -4.76
C CYS A 211 0.87 19.28 -4.06
N PHE A 212 1.36 18.06 -3.86
CA PHE A 212 0.65 17.04 -3.09
C PHE A 212 1.30 16.84 -1.72
N LEU A 213 0.50 16.94 -0.65
CA LEU A 213 0.97 16.74 0.73
C LEU A 213 0.34 15.47 1.32
N LYS A 214 1.20 14.56 1.78
CA LYS A 214 0.85 13.34 2.52
C LYS A 214 1.12 13.58 4.01
N ASP A 215 0.11 13.34 4.84
CA ASP A 215 0.15 13.46 6.30
C ASP A 215 -0.18 12.08 6.90
N SER A 216 0.70 11.52 7.75
CA SER A 216 0.58 10.14 8.22
C SER A 216 1.30 9.89 9.54
N TRP A 217 1.06 8.72 10.12
CA TRP A 217 1.68 8.25 11.36
C TRP A 217 2.60 7.07 11.07
N ARG A 218 3.88 7.37 10.82
CA ARG A 218 4.89 6.37 10.46
C ARG A 218 5.25 5.51 11.67
N PRO A 219 5.42 4.18 11.51
CA PRO A 219 5.97 3.34 12.56
C PRO A 219 7.45 3.67 12.80
N VAL A 220 7.89 3.58 14.05
CA VAL A 220 9.29 3.68 14.45
C VAL A 220 9.74 2.34 15.00
N VAL A 221 10.55 1.66 14.20
CA VAL A 221 11.27 0.43 14.55
C VAL A 221 12.75 0.66 14.23
N PRO A 222 13.59 0.90 15.25
CA PRO A 222 15.02 1.21 15.06
C PRO A 222 15.71 0.20 14.15
N GLY A 223 16.49 0.69 13.19
CA GLY A 223 17.22 -0.13 12.21
C GLY A 223 16.34 -0.86 11.18
N ARG A 224 15.01 -0.67 11.19
CA ARG A 224 14.09 -1.33 10.24
C ARG A 224 13.20 -0.36 9.46
N THR A 225 12.86 0.78 10.03
CA THR A 225 12.01 1.80 9.41
C THR A 225 12.75 3.12 9.35
N ARG A 226 12.48 3.92 8.32
CA ARG A 226 13.03 5.27 8.16
C ARG A 226 11.99 6.21 7.59
N PRO A 227 12.15 7.54 7.74
CA PRO A 227 11.32 8.51 7.06
C PRO A 227 11.38 8.35 5.53
N GLU A 228 10.22 8.37 4.88
CA GLU A 228 10.06 8.13 3.44
C GLU A 228 10.87 9.11 2.58
N HIS A 229 10.91 10.39 2.97
CA HIS A 229 11.65 11.44 2.23
C HIS A 229 13.14 11.13 2.06
N LEU A 230 13.77 10.38 2.98
CA LEU A 230 15.17 9.98 2.84
C LEU A 230 15.38 9.07 1.64
N VAL A 231 14.38 8.23 1.32
CA VAL A 231 14.45 7.30 0.18
C VAL A 231 14.43 8.07 -1.12
N TYR A 232 13.54 9.06 -1.25
CA TYR A 232 13.54 9.98 -2.40
C TYR A 232 14.87 10.74 -2.54
N GLN A 233 15.41 11.23 -1.43
CA GLN A 233 16.72 11.86 -1.36
C GLN A 233 17.83 10.92 -1.88
N ARG A 234 17.82 9.65 -1.47
CA ARG A 234 18.74 8.62 -1.95
C ARG A 234 18.58 8.36 -3.44
N LEU A 235 17.34 8.20 -3.93
CA LEU A 235 17.07 7.97 -5.35
C LEU A 235 17.64 9.12 -6.19
N ARG A 236 17.38 10.36 -5.80
CA ARG A 236 17.95 11.54 -6.45
C ARG A 236 19.47 11.57 -6.40
N PHE A 237 20.07 11.25 -5.25
CA PHE A 237 21.52 11.22 -5.07
C PHE A 237 22.21 10.28 -6.07
N PHE A 238 21.62 9.11 -6.34
CA PHE A 238 22.13 8.13 -7.29
C PHE A 238 21.61 8.31 -8.73
N GLY A 239 20.88 9.40 -9.04
CA GLY A 239 20.31 9.66 -10.37
C GLY A 239 19.20 8.69 -10.79
N ALA A 240 18.50 8.11 -9.81
CA ALA A 240 17.40 7.17 -9.98
C ALA A 240 16.01 7.81 -9.79
N ASP A 241 15.91 9.13 -9.83
CA ASP A 241 14.68 9.92 -9.66
C ASP A 241 13.79 10.01 -10.91
N LYS A 242 14.29 9.58 -12.08
CA LYS A 242 13.49 9.57 -13.31
C LYS A 242 12.34 8.54 -13.26
N GLY A 243 11.11 9.05 -13.30
CA GLY A 243 9.89 8.23 -13.23
C GLY A 243 9.44 7.97 -11.79
N VAL A 244 9.93 8.77 -10.84
CA VAL A 244 9.54 8.78 -9.43
C VAL A 244 9.07 10.20 -9.08
N GLY A 245 8.15 10.34 -8.13
CA GLY A 245 7.69 11.66 -7.66
C GLY A 245 8.84 12.56 -7.19
N THR A 246 8.77 13.85 -7.48
CA THR A 246 9.80 14.81 -7.11
C THR A 246 9.60 15.29 -5.67
N LEU A 247 10.56 14.98 -4.79
CA LEU A 247 10.51 15.39 -3.40
C LEU A 247 10.70 16.91 -3.25
N VAL A 248 9.73 17.54 -2.57
CA VAL A 248 9.77 18.95 -2.18
C VAL A 248 10.41 19.09 -0.79
N CYS A 249 9.86 18.38 0.20
CA CYS A 249 10.38 18.23 1.56
C CYS A 249 9.66 17.08 2.30
N GLY A 250 10.17 16.71 3.47
CA GLY A 250 9.46 15.83 4.38
C GLY A 250 10.14 15.77 5.73
N GLY A 251 9.40 15.39 6.77
CA GLY A 251 9.91 15.31 8.12
C GLY A 251 8.83 15.07 9.17
N ASP A 252 9.29 14.86 10.40
CA ASP A 252 8.41 14.65 11.55
C ASP A 252 7.77 15.96 11.99
N VAL A 253 6.50 15.89 12.40
CA VAL A 253 5.73 17.07 12.78
C VAL A 253 6.16 17.53 14.18
N GLY A 254 6.52 18.81 14.29
CA GLY A 254 7.06 19.40 15.53
C GLY A 254 8.56 19.19 15.73
N GLY A 255 9.19 18.40 14.86
CA GLY A 255 10.59 18.00 14.94
C GLY A 255 10.76 16.50 15.18
N HIS A 256 12.01 16.03 15.18
CA HIS A 256 12.36 14.61 15.34
C HIS A 256 11.65 13.96 16.54
N TRP A 257 10.71 13.05 16.23
CA TRP A 257 9.87 12.31 17.19
C TRP A 257 9.09 13.16 18.22
N ASP A 258 8.86 14.44 17.93
CA ASP A 258 8.15 15.35 18.84
C ASP A 258 6.68 14.95 19.02
N GLN A 259 5.94 14.87 17.91
CA GLN A 259 4.57 14.35 17.91
C GLN A 259 4.54 12.83 17.77
N ARG A 260 4.53 12.14 18.91
CA ARG A 260 4.45 10.68 19.00
C ARG A 260 3.25 10.16 19.79
N THR A 261 2.84 8.93 19.50
CA THR A 261 1.81 8.21 20.27
C THR A 261 2.27 7.98 21.71
N ARG A 262 1.39 8.25 22.68
CA ARG A 262 1.75 8.27 24.12
C ARG A 262 1.12 7.14 24.92
N LEU A 263 0.13 6.46 24.35
CA LEU A 263 -0.79 5.55 25.06
C LEU A 263 -0.10 4.37 25.79
N LEU A 264 1.19 4.13 25.54
CA LEU A 264 1.84 2.84 25.77
C LEU A 264 3.15 2.90 26.55
N GLU A 265 3.69 4.09 26.83
CA GLU A 265 4.95 4.19 27.56
C GLU A 265 4.80 3.61 28.99
N ASP A 266 3.61 3.72 29.59
CA ASP A 266 3.40 3.44 31.03
C ASP A 266 2.48 2.24 31.39
N CYS A 267 1.62 1.75 30.48
CA CYS A 267 0.47 0.91 30.86
C CYS A 267 0.47 -0.56 30.38
N LEU A 268 1.37 -0.97 29.47
CA LEU A 268 1.42 -2.35 28.94
C LEU A 268 2.78 -3.04 29.17
N PRO A 269 2.80 -4.37 29.38
CA PRO A 269 4.02 -5.17 29.34
C PRO A 269 4.74 -4.99 28.00
N GLN A 270 6.08 -4.98 28.01
CA GLN A 270 6.90 -4.66 26.84
C GLN A 270 6.54 -5.50 25.59
N GLU A 271 6.22 -6.77 25.77
CA GLU A 271 5.87 -7.73 24.70
C GLU A 271 4.54 -7.43 24.02
N SER A 272 3.65 -6.69 24.68
CA SER A 272 2.30 -6.35 24.20
C SER A 272 2.20 -4.89 23.73
N ARG A 273 3.29 -4.12 23.79
CA ARG A 273 3.29 -2.72 23.35
C ARG A 273 3.18 -2.65 21.82
N PRO A 274 2.16 -1.96 21.28
CA PRO A 274 2.14 -1.58 19.88
C PRO A 274 3.42 -0.82 19.48
N VAL A 275 3.73 -0.88 18.18
CA VAL A 275 4.85 -0.13 17.60
C VAL A 275 4.62 1.38 17.79
N LEU A 276 5.63 2.09 18.29
CA LEU A 276 5.63 3.55 18.40
C LEU A 276 5.33 4.18 17.04
N ARG A 277 4.50 5.23 17.03
CA ARG A 277 4.22 5.99 15.81
C ARG A 277 4.51 7.47 16.01
N VAL A 278 5.10 8.05 14.97
CA VAL A 278 5.44 9.48 14.91
C VAL A 278 4.66 10.11 13.77
N HIS A 279 4.12 11.30 14.02
CA HIS A 279 3.38 12.09 13.04
C HIS A 279 4.37 12.67 12.03
N TYR A 280 4.09 12.46 10.74
CA TYR A 280 5.03 12.65 9.64
C TYR A 280 4.33 13.28 8.44
N ARG A 281 5.00 14.23 7.78
CA ARG A 281 4.55 14.88 6.55
C ARG A 281 5.56 14.71 5.42
N LEU A 282 5.05 14.47 4.22
CA LEU A 282 5.83 14.36 2.97
C LEU A 282 5.15 15.21 1.90
N VAL A 283 5.94 15.96 1.14
CA VAL A 283 5.44 16.80 0.04
C VAL A 283 6.13 16.39 -1.27
N ILE A 284 5.30 16.11 -2.27
CA ILE A 284 5.71 15.78 -3.64
C ILE A 284 5.24 16.90 -4.57
N GLU A 285 6.08 17.30 -5.53
CA GLU A 285 5.81 18.41 -6.43
C GLU A 285 4.62 18.11 -7.34
N GLU A 286 4.60 16.92 -7.94
CA GLU A 286 3.58 16.52 -8.89
C GLU A 286 2.29 16.10 -8.17
N ILE A 287 1.18 16.66 -8.62
CA ILE A 287 -0.16 16.12 -8.35
C ILE A 287 -0.46 15.10 -9.45
N GLY A 288 -0.17 13.83 -9.16
CA GLY A 288 -0.39 12.72 -10.09
C GLY A 288 -1.86 12.48 -10.43
N ILE A 289 -2.08 11.90 -11.60
CA ILE A 289 -3.39 11.42 -12.05
C ILE A 289 -3.48 9.93 -11.68
N PRO A 290 -4.59 9.45 -11.08
CA PRO A 290 -4.77 8.03 -10.76
C PRO A 290 -4.58 7.14 -12.00
N LEU A 291 -3.96 5.97 -11.81
CA LEU A 291 -3.69 5.06 -12.93
C LEU A 291 -4.96 4.66 -13.67
N GLU A 292 -6.08 4.56 -12.96
CA GLU A 292 -7.40 4.22 -13.51
C GLU A 292 -7.90 5.20 -14.57
N GLU A 293 -7.30 6.38 -14.72
CA GLU A 293 -7.66 7.40 -15.72
C GLU A 293 -6.90 7.25 -17.06
N PHE A 294 -6.23 6.11 -17.29
CA PHE A 294 -5.65 5.76 -18.59
C PHE A 294 -6.72 5.71 -19.70
N ASP A 295 -6.37 5.93 -20.96
CA ASP A 295 -7.32 6.03 -22.09
C ASP A 295 -7.47 4.69 -22.82
N SER A 296 -6.39 3.90 -22.88
CA SER A 296 -6.35 2.65 -23.65
C SER A 296 -5.28 1.68 -23.10
N PHE A 297 -5.41 0.37 -23.33
CA PHE A 297 -4.41 -0.61 -22.90
C PHE A 297 -3.02 -0.44 -23.56
N PRO A 298 -2.90 0.04 -24.82
CA PRO A 298 -1.60 0.41 -25.37
C PRO A 298 -0.93 1.53 -24.56
N GLU A 299 -1.69 2.55 -24.16
CA GLU A 299 -1.18 3.61 -23.27
C GLU A 299 -0.84 3.05 -21.88
N LEU A 300 -1.69 2.20 -21.30
CA LEU A 300 -1.41 1.54 -20.02
C LEU A 300 -0.10 0.76 -20.08
N SER A 301 0.13 0.02 -21.16
CA SER A 301 1.38 -0.73 -21.37
C SER A 301 2.58 0.21 -21.43
N ALA A 302 2.43 1.35 -22.11
CA ALA A 302 3.42 2.41 -22.15
C ALA A 302 3.72 3.04 -20.77
N ILE A 303 2.71 3.22 -19.93
CA ILE A 303 2.86 3.67 -18.53
C ILE A 303 3.62 2.62 -17.72
N PHE A 304 3.28 1.33 -17.88
CA PHE A 304 3.97 0.22 -17.20
C PHE A 304 5.44 0.13 -17.57
N VAL A 305 5.79 0.39 -18.84
CA VAL A 305 7.20 0.53 -19.26
C VAL A 305 7.92 1.59 -18.44
N ASP A 306 7.33 2.77 -18.27
CA ASP A 306 7.98 3.89 -17.57
C ASP A 306 8.25 3.55 -16.10
N VAL A 307 7.27 2.94 -15.41
CA VAL A 307 7.41 2.60 -13.98
C VAL A 307 8.30 1.39 -13.73
N ILE A 308 8.31 0.38 -14.61
CA ILE A 308 9.26 -0.73 -14.50
C ILE A 308 10.69 -0.24 -14.77
N GLN A 309 10.89 0.68 -15.72
CA GLN A 309 12.18 1.32 -15.91
C GLN A 309 12.61 2.19 -14.72
N ALA A 310 11.66 2.90 -14.08
CA ALA A 310 11.93 3.65 -12.84
C ALA A 310 12.36 2.72 -11.71
N HIS A 311 11.63 1.61 -11.52
CA HIS A 311 12.00 0.55 -10.56
C HIS A 311 13.37 -0.06 -10.86
N TYR A 312 13.66 -0.36 -12.13
CA TYR A 312 14.96 -0.87 -12.56
C TYR A 312 16.10 0.09 -12.20
N ARG A 313 15.92 1.41 -12.44
CA ARG A 313 16.89 2.44 -12.04
C ARG A 313 17.07 2.51 -10.52
N ALA A 314 15.97 2.48 -9.76
CA ALA A 314 16.00 2.47 -8.30
C ALA A 314 16.78 1.27 -7.75
N TRP A 315 16.59 0.08 -8.31
CA TRP A 315 17.34 -1.10 -7.94
C TRP A 315 18.80 -1.03 -8.38
N THR A 316 19.07 -0.77 -9.65
CA THR A 316 20.44 -0.88 -10.21
C THR A 316 21.38 0.22 -9.76
N LEU A 317 20.88 1.46 -9.62
CA LEU A 317 21.69 2.62 -9.27
C LEU A 317 21.67 2.89 -7.76
N ALA A 318 20.50 2.77 -7.12
CA ALA A 318 20.33 3.16 -5.71
C ALA A 318 20.19 1.96 -4.74
N ARG A 319 20.11 0.72 -5.23
CA ARG A 319 19.92 -0.50 -4.43
C ARG A 319 18.64 -0.49 -3.58
N VAL A 320 17.58 0.12 -4.10
CA VAL A 320 16.26 0.25 -3.44
C VAL A 320 15.22 -0.63 -4.14
N LEU A 321 14.51 -1.46 -3.37
CA LEU A 321 13.25 -2.11 -3.74
C LEU A 321 12.07 -1.30 -3.21
N HIS A 322 10.96 -1.33 -3.94
CA HIS A 322 9.77 -0.58 -3.56
C HIS A 322 8.95 -1.31 -2.49
N ALA A 323 8.79 -2.63 -2.62
CA ALA A 323 8.06 -3.51 -1.70
C ALA A 323 6.56 -3.24 -1.50
N ASP A 324 5.97 -2.35 -2.32
CA ASP A 324 4.53 -2.04 -2.30
C ASP A 324 4.03 -1.57 -3.67
N ILE A 325 4.44 -2.26 -4.74
CA ILE A 325 3.90 -1.99 -6.07
C ILE A 325 2.41 -2.35 -6.09
N SER A 326 1.57 -1.36 -6.39
CA SER A 326 0.12 -1.48 -6.41
C SER A 326 -0.47 -0.50 -7.43
N VAL A 327 -1.75 -0.69 -7.79
CA VAL A 327 -2.45 0.22 -8.70
C VAL A 327 -2.48 1.66 -8.17
N SER A 328 -2.57 1.87 -6.86
CA SER A 328 -2.61 3.21 -6.25
C SER A 328 -1.24 3.89 -6.15
N ASN A 329 -0.15 3.11 -6.20
CA ASN A 329 1.22 3.63 -6.08
C ASN A 329 1.89 3.84 -7.45
N ILE A 330 1.22 3.44 -8.52
CA ILE A 330 1.53 3.82 -9.89
C ILE A 330 0.61 4.98 -10.27
N MET A 331 1.18 6.09 -10.71
CA MET A 331 0.43 7.26 -11.15
C MET A 331 0.77 7.62 -12.59
N ILE A 332 -0.16 8.28 -13.25
CA ILE A 332 0.09 8.98 -14.50
C ILE A 332 0.65 10.36 -14.13
N ALA A 333 1.85 10.66 -14.64
CA ALA A 333 2.50 11.95 -14.43
C ALA A 333 1.66 13.07 -15.07
N PRO A 334 1.53 14.25 -14.42
CA PRO A 334 0.83 15.37 -15.01
C PRO A 334 1.51 15.78 -16.34
N PRO A 335 0.75 16.35 -17.29
CA PRO A 335 1.32 16.82 -18.54
C PRO A 335 2.44 17.83 -18.25
N THR A 336 3.66 17.53 -18.70
CA THR A 336 4.72 18.55 -18.74
C THR A 336 4.28 19.60 -19.75
N GLY A 337 4.43 20.90 -19.45
CA GLY A 337 4.04 22.01 -20.34
C GLY A 337 4.78 22.08 -21.68
N ASP A 338 5.44 21.01 -22.11
CA ASP A 338 5.96 20.81 -23.45
C ASP A 338 4.78 20.39 -24.37
N PRO A 339 4.41 21.22 -25.36
CA PRO A 339 3.28 21.00 -26.26
C PRO A 339 3.56 19.96 -27.35
N SER A 340 4.70 19.25 -27.32
CA SER A 340 4.85 18.05 -28.14
C SER A 340 3.75 17.04 -27.78
N PRO A 341 3.19 16.29 -28.75
CA PRO A 341 2.14 15.29 -28.50
C PRO A 341 2.75 14.10 -27.73
N GLY A 342 3.04 14.35 -26.46
CA GLY A 342 3.78 13.49 -25.57
C GLY A 342 2.82 12.59 -24.84
N ARG A 343 2.88 11.30 -25.18
CA ARG A 343 2.31 10.19 -24.40
C ARG A 343 2.38 10.46 -22.89
N ARG A 344 1.25 10.31 -22.17
CA ARG A 344 1.22 10.42 -20.71
C ARG A 344 2.18 9.38 -20.11
N ARG A 345 3.04 9.82 -19.19
CA ARG A 345 4.10 8.98 -18.62
C ARG A 345 3.70 8.37 -17.29
N GLY A 346 4.29 7.23 -16.96
CA GLY A 346 4.16 6.61 -15.64
C GLY A 346 5.11 7.21 -14.60
N MET A 347 4.69 7.20 -13.34
CA MET A 347 5.47 7.62 -12.18
C MET A 347 5.18 6.72 -10.97
N LEU A 348 6.21 6.35 -10.21
CA LEU A 348 6.09 5.64 -8.93
C LEU A 348 6.07 6.60 -7.74
N ILE A 349 5.23 6.30 -6.77
CA ILE A 349 5.10 7.02 -5.49
C ILE A 349 5.03 6.04 -4.31
N ASP A 350 5.06 6.57 -3.09
CA ASP A 350 4.88 5.81 -1.85
C ASP A 350 6.00 4.78 -1.56
N TRP A 351 7.18 5.31 -1.22
CA TRP A 351 8.37 4.51 -0.92
C TRP A 351 8.49 4.15 0.57
N ASP A 352 7.39 4.24 1.33
CA ASP A 352 7.39 4.11 2.79
C ASP A 352 7.70 2.67 3.28
N LEU A 353 7.47 1.67 2.43
CA LEU A 353 7.78 0.26 2.66
C LEU A 353 9.09 -0.21 2.02
N SER A 354 9.82 0.69 1.37
CA SER A 354 11.03 0.36 0.61
C SER A 354 12.09 -0.37 1.43
N ARG A 355 12.88 -1.19 0.74
CA ARG A 355 13.97 -2.00 1.31
C ARG A 355 15.25 -1.78 0.54
N LEU A 356 16.37 -1.72 1.26
CA LEU A 356 17.70 -1.71 0.65
C LEU A 356 18.20 -3.12 0.43
N GLU A 357 19.02 -3.32 -0.59
CA GLU A 357 19.68 -4.61 -0.86
C GLU A 357 20.44 -5.14 0.38
N CYS A 358 21.17 -4.28 1.09
CA CYS A 358 21.92 -4.64 2.29
C CYS A 358 21.04 -5.07 3.49
N GLU A 359 19.73 -4.80 3.45
CA GLU A 359 18.77 -5.23 4.47
C GLU A 359 18.16 -6.61 4.18
N LEU A 360 18.20 -7.07 2.93
CA LEU A 360 17.48 -8.27 2.49
C LEU A 360 18.07 -9.55 3.11
N ASP A 361 19.39 -9.65 3.24
CA ASP A 361 20.06 -10.83 3.83
C ASP A 361 19.75 -11.00 5.32
N ARG A 362 19.49 -9.88 6.00
CA ARG A 362 19.08 -9.86 7.42
C ARG A 362 17.60 -10.19 7.59
N CYS A 363 16.84 -10.20 6.49
CA CYS A 363 15.42 -10.53 6.44
C CYS A 363 15.12 -12.03 6.25
N ARG A 364 16.08 -12.94 6.54
CA ARG A 364 15.72 -14.31 6.97
C ARG A 364 15.01 -14.22 8.32
N THR A 365 13.75 -13.81 8.25
CA THR A 365 13.04 -13.22 9.37
C THR A 365 12.54 -14.31 10.31
N SER A 366 12.67 -14.09 11.62
CA SER A 366 11.96 -14.86 12.66
C SER A 366 10.46 -14.50 12.73
N LYS A 367 10.01 -13.53 11.93
CA LYS A 367 8.64 -12.99 11.92
C LYS A 367 8.07 -12.99 10.49
N PRO A 368 6.78 -13.25 10.30
CA PRO A 368 6.16 -13.24 8.98
C PRO A 368 6.22 -11.85 8.33
N ASP A 369 6.59 -11.82 7.05
CA ASP A 369 6.58 -10.66 6.19
C ASP A 369 5.15 -10.22 5.85
N ARG A 370 4.84 -8.98 6.21
CA ARG A 370 3.53 -8.34 6.04
C ARG A 370 3.61 -7.15 5.08
N LEU A 371 4.70 -7.00 4.33
CA LEU A 371 4.89 -5.92 3.37
C LEU A 371 3.91 -6.01 2.20
N GLY A 372 3.66 -4.87 1.57
CA GLY A 372 2.92 -4.75 0.34
C GLY A 372 1.39 -4.88 0.46
N THR A 373 0.71 -4.36 -0.54
CA THR A 373 -0.73 -4.48 -0.75
C THR A 373 -1.09 -5.92 -1.11
N TRP A 374 -1.91 -6.58 -0.26
CA TRP A 374 -2.25 -8.01 -0.36
C TRP A 374 -2.59 -8.48 -1.79
N GLN A 375 -3.42 -7.69 -2.48
CA GLN A 375 -3.89 -7.98 -3.83
C GLN A 375 -2.74 -8.14 -4.83
N PHE A 376 -1.65 -7.41 -4.69
CA PHE A 376 -0.58 -7.36 -5.70
C PHE A 376 0.67 -8.14 -5.32
N ARG A 377 0.83 -8.53 -4.05
CA ARG A 377 1.95 -9.37 -3.58
C ARG A 377 2.16 -10.63 -4.44
N SER A 378 3.41 -11.04 -4.58
CA SER A 378 3.78 -12.27 -5.28
C SER A 378 3.13 -13.52 -4.67
N ALA A 379 2.93 -14.56 -5.49
CA ALA A 379 2.33 -15.80 -5.01
C ALA A 379 3.21 -16.46 -3.93
N LEU A 380 4.53 -16.41 -4.08
CA LEU A 380 5.47 -16.99 -3.11
C LEU A 380 5.45 -16.23 -1.78
N SER A 381 5.42 -14.89 -1.80
CA SER A 381 5.34 -14.06 -0.60
C SER A 381 4.01 -14.28 0.16
N LEU A 382 2.92 -14.55 -0.56
CA LEU A 382 1.62 -14.88 0.04
C LEU A 382 1.54 -16.32 0.59
N LEU A 383 2.22 -17.27 -0.06
CA LEU A 383 2.24 -18.68 0.35
C LEU A 383 3.21 -18.95 1.52
N TYR A 384 4.33 -18.23 1.54
CA TYR A 384 5.43 -18.44 2.48
C TYR A 384 5.72 -17.13 3.23
N PRO A 385 5.02 -16.85 4.34
CA PRO A 385 5.18 -15.59 5.06
C PRO A 385 6.60 -15.31 5.55
N TRP A 386 7.45 -16.32 5.74
CA TRP A 386 8.84 -16.14 6.19
C TRP A 386 9.85 -16.04 5.04
N LYS A 387 9.39 -16.08 3.78
CA LYS A 387 10.24 -15.85 2.61
C LYS A 387 10.83 -14.43 2.69
N PRO A 388 12.15 -14.26 2.54
CA PRO A 388 12.76 -12.94 2.34
C PRO A 388 12.21 -12.26 1.09
N TYR A 389 11.92 -10.96 1.22
CA TYR A 389 11.50 -10.15 0.09
C TYR A 389 12.63 -10.06 -0.95
N ALA A 390 12.30 -10.17 -2.22
CA ALA A 390 13.25 -10.16 -3.33
C ALA A 390 12.77 -9.26 -4.45
N ARG A 391 13.70 -8.89 -5.35
CA ARG A 391 13.37 -8.09 -6.55
C ARG A 391 12.25 -8.70 -7.39
N SER A 392 12.22 -10.04 -7.49
CA SER A 392 11.18 -10.75 -8.23
C SER A 392 9.77 -10.54 -7.67
N ASP A 393 9.64 -10.22 -6.37
CA ASP A 393 8.35 -9.92 -5.77
C ASP A 393 7.78 -8.59 -6.28
N ASP A 394 8.62 -7.57 -6.47
CA ASP A 394 8.20 -6.29 -7.08
C ASP A 394 7.83 -6.47 -8.56
N VAL A 395 8.64 -7.23 -9.32
CA VAL A 395 8.38 -7.50 -10.75
C VAL A 395 7.07 -8.27 -10.93
N GLU A 396 6.82 -9.30 -10.11
CA GLU A 396 5.56 -10.04 -10.13
C GLU A 396 4.37 -9.16 -9.71
N SER A 397 4.58 -8.18 -8.83
CA SER A 397 3.53 -7.24 -8.42
C SER A 397 3.08 -6.34 -9.57
N PHE A 398 3.98 -5.93 -10.49
CA PHE A 398 3.57 -5.26 -11.74
C PHE A 398 2.70 -6.16 -12.61
N VAL A 399 3.02 -7.45 -12.73
CA VAL A 399 2.19 -8.42 -13.47
C VAL A 399 0.79 -8.48 -12.85
N HIS A 400 0.68 -8.67 -11.53
CA HIS A 400 -0.61 -8.73 -10.85
C HIS A 400 -1.41 -7.43 -10.99
N ALA A 401 -0.77 -6.26 -10.89
CA ALA A 401 -1.43 -4.97 -11.09
C ALA A 401 -2.00 -4.84 -12.52
N TYR A 402 -1.25 -5.25 -13.54
CA TYR A 402 -1.72 -5.23 -14.92
C TYR A 402 -2.88 -6.20 -15.15
N LEU A 403 -2.77 -7.45 -14.67
CA LEU A 403 -3.84 -8.45 -14.77
C LEU A 403 -5.14 -7.98 -14.09
N PHE A 404 -5.02 -7.30 -12.94
CA PHE A 404 -6.15 -6.72 -12.24
C PHE A 404 -6.83 -5.62 -13.06
N LEU A 405 -6.06 -4.72 -13.67
CA LEU A 405 -6.59 -3.66 -14.54
C LEU A 405 -7.26 -4.21 -15.80
N VAL A 406 -6.75 -5.29 -16.38
CA VAL A 406 -7.44 -6.01 -17.48
C VAL A 406 -8.79 -6.55 -17.01
N CYS A 407 -8.81 -7.25 -15.87
CA CYS A 407 -10.07 -7.77 -15.31
C CYS A 407 -11.07 -6.64 -15.03
N ARG A 408 -10.58 -5.49 -14.57
CA ARG A 408 -11.41 -4.35 -14.19
C ARG A 408 -11.90 -3.52 -15.37
N PHE A 409 -11.08 -3.34 -16.42
CA PHE A 409 -11.34 -2.36 -17.47
C PHE A 409 -11.34 -2.93 -18.89
N HIS A 410 -11.32 -4.26 -19.08
CA HIS A 410 -11.51 -4.87 -20.40
C HIS A 410 -12.56 -5.99 -20.36
N PRO A 411 -13.47 -6.09 -21.37
CA PRO A 411 -14.37 -7.22 -21.50
C PRO A 411 -13.66 -8.56 -21.55
N THR A 412 -13.99 -9.43 -20.60
CA THR A 412 -13.42 -10.77 -20.45
C THR A 412 -14.50 -11.85 -20.44
N ASP A 413 -14.23 -12.95 -21.12
CA ASP A 413 -15.00 -14.19 -21.09
C ASP A 413 -14.37 -15.11 -20.04
N ALA A 414 -15.16 -15.54 -19.06
CA ALA A 414 -14.70 -16.42 -18.00
C ALA A 414 -15.73 -17.52 -17.79
N ALA A 415 -15.25 -18.75 -17.57
CA ALA A 415 -16.11 -19.90 -17.28
C ALA A 415 -16.86 -19.77 -15.95
N ALA A 416 -16.44 -18.83 -15.09
CA ALA A 416 -17.06 -18.47 -13.82
C ALA A 416 -17.29 -16.94 -13.79
N PRO A 417 -18.16 -16.42 -12.90
CA PRO A 417 -18.33 -14.99 -12.70
C PRO A 417 -16.99 -14.28 -12.49
N LEU A 418 -16.84 -13.09 -13.06
CA LEU A 418 -15.60 -12.32 -12.98
C LEU A 418 -15.20 -12.02 -11.51
N SER A 419 -16.19 -11.77 -10.66
CA SER A 419 -16.01 -11.56 -9.22
C SER A 419 -15.32 -12.75 -8.54
N ASP A 420 -15.68 -13.98 -8.90
CA ASP A 420 -15.07 -15.19 -8.37
C ASP A 420 -13.61 -15.33 -8.80
N LEU A 421 -13.30 -15.01 -10.05
CA LEU A 421 -11.92 -15.00 -10.55
C LEU A 421 -11.07 -13.95 -9.80
N VAL A 422 -11.58 -12.73 -9.70
CA VAL A 422 -10.90 -11.60 -9.03
C VAL A 422 -10.74 -11.88 -7.53
N ARG A 423 -11.72 -12.51 -6.90
CA ARG A 423 -11.63 -12.96 -5.51
C ARG A 423 -10.58 -14.06 -5.35
N ALA A 424 -10.57 -15.05 -6.22
CA ALA A 424 -9.60 -16.15 -6.19
C ALA A 424 -8.16 -15.64 -6.32
N LEU A 425 -7.90 -14.77 -7.31
CA LEU A 425 -6.55 -14.26 -7.59
C LEU A 425 -6.09 -13.20 -6.59
N PHE A 426 -6.92 -12.21 -6.27
CA PHE A 426 -6.47 -10.99 -5.59
C PHE A 426 -6.95 -10.86 -4.13
N HIS A 427 -8.05 -11.49 -3.73
CA HIS A 427 -8.64 -11.26 -2.40
C HIS A 427 -8.55 -12.46 -1.46
N THR A 428 -8.30 -13.65 -1.98
CA THR A 428 -8.28 -14.88 -1.15
C THR A 428 -7.22 -14.77 -0.07
N ARG A 429 -7.67 -14.91 1.17
CA ARG A 429 -6.87 -14.84 2.39
C ARG A 429 -7.38 -15.86 3.39
N ALA A 430 -6.47 -16.64 3.95
CA ALA A 430 -6.74 -17.57 5.04
C ALA A 430 -5.87 -17.20 6.25
N LEU A 431 -6.45 -17.24 7.45
CA LEU A 431 -5.68 -17.13 8.69
C LEU A 431 -5.28 -18.54 9.13
N VAL A 432 -3.99 -18.77 9.29
CA VAL A 432 -3.46 -20.03 9.84
C VAL A 432 -3.28 -19.90 11.36
N ALA A 433 -2.93 -21.01 12.02
CA ALA A 433 -2.56 -20.99 13.43
C ALA A 433 -1.51 -19.87 13.67
N ASP A 434 -1.65 -19.14 14.78
CA ASP A 434 -0.86 -17.95 15.15
C ASP A 434 -1.27 -16.63 14.47
N GLY A 435 -2.43 -16.59 13.80
CA GLY A 435 -3.00 -15.36 13.24
C GLY A 435 -2.26 -14.81 12.02
N VAL A 436 -1.43 -15.64 11.38
CA VAL A 436 -0.69 -15.29 10.16
C VAL A 436 -1.62 -15.46 8.95
N ALA A 437 -1.67 -14.45 8.09
CA ALA A 437 -2.43 -14.50 6.86
C ALA A 437 -1.62 -15.14 5.73
N VAL A 438 -2.23 -16.07 5.00
CA VAL A 438 -1.66 -16.73 3.80
C VAL A 438 -2.63 -16.73 2.63
N GLY A 439 -2.11 -16.82 1.42
CA GLY A 439 -2.89 -16.78 0.19
C GLY A 439 -2.10 -17.25 -1.02
N GLY A 440 -2.35 -16.66 -2.19
CA GLY A 440 -1.51 -16.84 -3.38
C GLY A 440 -1.62 -18.18 -4.11
N SER A 441 -2.42 -19.13 -3.62
CA SER A 441 -2.56 -20.45 -4.27
C SER A 441 -3.10 -20.35 -5.70
N ALA A 442 -4.07 -19.46 -5.95
CA ALA A 442 -4.61 -19.23 -7.29
C ALA A 442 -3.59 -18.55 -8.21
N LYS A 443 -2.83 -17.56 -7.70
CA LYS A 443 -1.72 -16.91 -8.43
C LYS A 443 -0.64 -17.92 -8.82
N ARG A 444 -0.24 -18.78 -7.88
CA ARG A 444 0.69 -19.88 -8.17
C ARG A 444 0.10 -20.82 -9.23
N ALA A 445 -1.15 -21.23 -9.09
CA ALA A 445 -1.78 -22.13 -10.07
C ALA A 445 -1.82 -21.51 -11.47
N LEU A 446 -2.09 -20.20 -11.59
CA LEU A 446 -2.04 -19.47 -12.85
C LEU A 446 -0.65 -19.57 -13.50
N PHE A 447 0.40 -19.24 -12.75
CA PHE A 447 1.77 -19.27 -13.27
C PHE A 447 2.28 -20.70 -13.48
N THR A 448 1.98 -21.68 -12.63
CA THR A 448 2.36 -23.08 -12.90
C THR A 448 1.61 -23.69 -14.09
N ALA A 449 0.40 -23.24 -14.40
CA ALA A 449 -0.37 -23.75 -15.54
C ALA A 449 0.13 -23.20 -16.90
N GLY A 450 0.80 -22.05 -16.91
CA GLY A 450 1.32 -21.39 -18.12
C GLY A 450 0.26 -21.04 -19.16
N ARG A 451 -0.99 -20.84 -18.73
CA ARG A 451 -2.11 -20.45 -19.59
C ARG A 451 -2.95 -19.40 -18.87
N SER A 452 -3.27 -18.31 -19.57
CA SER A 452 -4.15 -17.29 -19.03
C SER A 452 -5.53 -17.89 -18.72
N THR A 453 -6.02 -17.67 -17.50
CA THR A 453 -7.42 -17.92 -17.13
C THR A 453 -8.35 -16.80 -17.59
N ILE A 454 -7.78 -15.68 -18.02
CA ILE A 454 -8.50 -14.48 -18.48
C ILE A 454 -8.55 -14.54 -20.01
N ARG A 455 -9.75 -14.66 -20.57
CA ARG A 455 -9.97 -14.58 -22.02
C ARG A 455 -10.49 -13.19 -22.40
N VAL A 456 -9.68 -12.42 -23.07
CA VAL A 456 -9.95 -11.07 -23.56
C VAL A 456 -10.85 -11.15 -24.80
N LEU A 457 -11.95 -10.41 -24.81
CA LEU A 457 -12.90 -10.40 -25.92
C LEU A 457 -12.52 -9.38 -27.00
N ARG A 458 -12.44 -9.81 -28.26
CA ARG A 458 -12.25 -8.93 -29.43
C ARG A 458 -10.97 -8.07 -29.41
N ASN A 459 -9.97 -8.43 -28.60
CA ASN A 459 -8.66 -7.79 -28.58
C ASN A 459 -7.55 -8.86 -28.57
N PRO A 460 -7.17 -9.40 -29.76
CA PRO A 460 -6.19 -10.47 -29.87
C PRO A 460 -4.78 -10.02 -29.47
N ALA A 461 -4.44 -8.74 -29.65
CA ALA A 461 -3.14 -8.19 -29.26
C ALA A 461 -2.97 -8.21 -27.73
N LEU A 462 -3.99 -7.78 -26.99
CA LEU A 462 -3.99 -7.85 -25.54
C LEU A 462 -4.02 -9.31 -25.06
N GLN A 463 -4.78 -10.20 -25.70
CA GLN A 463 -4.74 -11.64 -25.35
C GLN A 463 -3.33 -12.23 -25.54
N GLU A 464 -2.65 -11.93 -26.65
CA GLU A 464 -1.28 -12.40 -26.92
C GLU A 464 -0.32 -11.91 -25.85
N LEU A 465 -0.43 -10.64 -25.44
CA LEU A 465 0.38 -10.08 -24.35
C LEU A 465 0.18 -10.87 -23.04
N LEU A 466 -1.07 -11.14 -22.66
CA LEU A 466 -1.37 -11.88 -21.43
C LEU A 466 -0.89 -13.32 -21.47
N ASP A 467 -1.11 -14.00 -22.60
CA ASP A 467 -0.65 -15.37 -22.78
C ASP A 467 0.87 -15.47 -22.69
N GLU A 468 1.60 -14.52 -23.27
CA GLU A 468 3.06 -14.47 -23.19
C GLU A 468 3.56 -14.13 -21.78
N ILE A 469 2.96 -13.15 -21.10
CA ILE A 469 3.31 -12.83 -19.70
C ILE A 469 3.12 -14.07 -18.81
N VAL A 470 1.95 -14.72 -18.88
CA VAL A 470 1.65 -15.90 -18.04
C VAL A 470 2.57 -17.08 -18.40
N PHE A 471 2.89 -17.26 -19.68
CA PHE A 471 3.83 -18.28 -20.13
C PHE A 471 5.24 -18.04 -19.57
N GLN A 472 5.76 -16.82 -19.65
CA GLN A 472 7.10 -16.48 -19.15
C GLN A 472 7.16 -16.54 -17.62
N CYS A 473 6.10 -16.15 -16.91
CA CYS A 473 5.99 -16.40 -15.47
C CYS A 473 6.02 -17.90 -15.14
N ALA A 474 5.43 -18.76 -15.99
CA ALA A 474 5.47 -20.20 -15.80
C ALA A 474 6.89 -20.77 -15.89
N GLU A 475 7.69 -20.28 -16.84
CA GLU A 475 9.10 -20.67 -16.96
C GLU A 475 9.88 -20.29 -15.68
N SER A 476 9.69 -19.08 -15.17
CA SER A 476 10.28 -18.65 -13.90
C SER A 476 9.84 -19.51 -12.71
N TYR A 477 8.57 -19.93 -12.68
CA TYR A 477 8.04 -20.80 -11.61
C TYR A 477 8.46 -22.27 -11.76
N GLY A 478 8.77 -22.73 -12.97
CA GLY A 478 9.22 -24.09 -13.25
C GLY A 478 10.58 -24.44 -12.64
N GLY A 479 11.40 -23.42 -12.36
CA GLY A 479 12.70 -23.58 -11.68
C GLY A 479 12.63 -23.60 -10.14
N ILE A 480 11.46 -23.43 -9.53
CA ILE A 480 11.32 -23.28 -8.08
C ILE A 480 11.15 -24.65 -7.41
N ASP A 481 12.01 -24.97 -6.44
CA ASP A 481 11.81 -26.10 -5.55
C ASP A 481 10.82 -25.75 -4.42
N PHE A 482 9.55 -26.13 -4.62
CA PHE A 482 8.50 -25.88 -3.63
C PHE A 482 8.63 -26.69 -2.34
N ASP A 483 9.32 -27.84 -2.37
CA ASP A 483 9.54 -28.66 -1.19
C ASP A 483 10.63 -28.03 -0.32
N GLU A 484 11.68 -27.48 -0.93
CA GLU A 484 12.68 -26.64 -0.26
C GLU A 484 12.04 -25.37 0.32
N MET A 485 11.22 -24.66 -0.47
CA MET A 485 10.51 -23.45 0.01
C MET A 485 9.64 -23.76 1.23
N ARG A 486 8.90 -24.87 1.20
CA ARG A 486 8.08 -25.31 2.34
C ARG A 486 8.93 -25.67 3.55
N ARG A 487 10.08 -26.33 3.34
CA ARG A 487 10.97 -26.73 4.44
C ARG A 487 11.67 -25.53 5.09
N ARG A 488 12.06 -24.51 4.32
CA ARG A 488 12.74 -23.31 4.84
C ARG A 488 11.77 -22.24 5.37
N TYR A 489 10.66 -22.01 4.69
CA TYR A 489 9.77 -20.85 4.92
C TYR A 489 8.30 -21.22 5.14
N GLY A 490 7.96 -22.50 5.06
CA GLY A 490 6.63 -23.00 5.40
C GLY A 490 6.42 -23.08 6.91
N PHE A 491 5.18 -23.31 7.30
CA PHE A 491 4.84 -23.52 8.71
C PHE A 491 5.52 -24.79 9.23
N PRO A 492 6.11 -24.76 10.44
CA PRO A 492 6.68 -25.97 11.03
C PRO A 492 5.59 -27.05 11.13
N PRO A 493 5.88 -28.30 10.73
CA PRO A 493 4.91 -29.37 10.86
C PRO A 493 4.53 -29.53 12.34
N LYS A 494 3.23 -29.49 12.64
CA LYS A 494 2.74 -29.86 13.98
C LYS A 494 3.16 -31.31 14.21
N LEU A 495 4.13 -31.54 15.10
CA LEU A 495 4.43 -32.88 15.59
C LEU A 495 3.11 -33.48 16.09
N PRO A 496 2.73 -34.70 15.67
CA PRO A 496 1.59 -35.37 16.27
C PRO A 496 1.85 -35.44 17.78
N PRO A 497 0.82 -35.26 18.63
CA PRO A 497 0.99 -35.43 20.07
C PRO A 497 1.63 -36.80 20.30
N SER A 498 2.74 -36.82 21.03
CA SER A 498 3.44 -38.05 21.35
C SER A 498 2.42 -39.04 21.91
N PRO A 499 2.33 -40.28 21.37
CA PRO A 499 1.46 -41.27 21.95
C PRO A 499 1.91 -41.47 23.40
N LYS A 500 1.04 -41.11 24.34
CA LYS A 500 1.27 -41.32 25.76
C LYS A 500 1.70 -42.78 25.95
N SER A 501 2.88 -42.96 26.53
CA SER A 501 3.45 -44.26 26.85
C SER A 501 2.46 -45.08 27.69
N ARG A 502 1.82 -46.07 27.05
CA ARG A 502 1.22 -47.18 27.79
C ARG A 502 2.26 -48.30 27.81
N GLN A 503 2.77 -48.55 29.01
CA GLN A 503 3.60 -49.70 29.35
C GLN A 503 2.78 -51.01 29.26
N GLY A 504 3.43 -52.06 28.74
CA GLY A 504 3.05 -53.49 28.85
C GLY A 504 1.98 -53.94 27.86
N SER A 505 2.10 -55.02 27.08
CA SER A 505 2.98 -56.20 27.15
C SER A 505 3.06 -56.89 25.77
N SER A 506 4.09 -57.72 25.60
CA SER A 506 4.39 -58.73 24.56
C SER A 506 3.15 -59.44 23.97
N GLU A 507 3.12 -59.93 22.73
CA GLU A 507 4.13 -60.78 22.07
C GLU A 507 3.81 -61.02 20.56
N SER A 508 4.88 -61.19 19.76
CA SER A 508 5.06 -61.98 18.53
C SER A 508 4.02 -62.02 17.37
N GLY A 509 4.52 -61.81 16.14
CA GLY A 509 3.84 -62.24 14.91
C GLY A 509 4.31 -61.53 13.65
N VAL A 510 5.51 -61.86 13.14
CA VAL A 510 6.03 -61.40 11.85
C VAL A 510 5.18 -61.98 10.70
N SER A 511 4.67 -61.12 9.83
CA SER A 511 4.11 -61.50 8.53
C SER A 511 4.44 -60.42 7.50
N GLN A 512 5.43 -60.70 6.64
CA GLN A 512 5.80 -59.89 5.49
C GLN A 512 4.70 -59.98 4.42
N ALA A 513 3.83 -58.96 4.35
CA ALA A 513 2.92 -58.79 3.22
C ALA A 513 3.62 -58.01 2.09
N ARG A 514 4.04 -58.74 1.05
CA ARG A 514 4.51 -58.22 -0.25
C ARG A 514 3.57 -57.15 -0.80
N ARG A 515 4.06 -55.93 -1.04
CA ARG A 515 3.37 -54.95 -1.90
C ARG A 515 3.48 -55.41 -3.35
N ARG A 516 2.37 -55.93 -3.90
CA ARG A 516 2.20 -56.14 -5.34
C ARG A 516 2.09 -54.77 -6.02
N ALA A 517 3.00 -54.47 -6.94
CA ALA A 517 2.84 -53.38 -7.89
C ALA A 517 1.68 -53.72 -8.83
N VAL A 518 0.68 -52.85 -8.89
CA VAL A 518 -0.41 -52.95 -9.86
C VAL A 518 0.09 -52.25 -11.13
N VAL A 519 0.45 -53.06 -12.13
CA VAL A 519 0.73 -52.61 -13.49
C VAL A 519 -0.60 -52.55 -14.22
N PHE A 520 -0.98 -51.36 -14.71
CA PHE A 520 -2.07 -51.23 -15.67
C PHE A 520 -1.48 -51.23 -17.08
N ASP A 521 -1.85 -52.26 -17.84
CA ASP A 521 -1.57 -52.40 -19.25
C ASP A 521 -2.37 -51.35 -20.03
N ARG A 522 -1.70 -50.64 -20.93
CA ARG A 522 -2.33 -49.68 -21.86
C ARG A 522 -2.42 -50.37 -23.21
N ASP A 523 -3.61 -50.84 -23.57
CA ASP A 523 -4.10 -50.81 -24.95
C ASP A 523 -5.59 -51.21 -24.97
N ASP A 524 -6.46 -50.25 -25.34
CA ASP A 524 -7.56 -50.45 -26.31
C ASP A 524 -8.45 -49.19 -26.47
N MET A 525 -8.39 -48.61 -27.69
CA MET A 525 -9.45 -47.91 -28.46
C MET A 525 -9.96 -46.49 -28.05
N PRO A 526 -10.64 -45.75 -28.96
CA PRO A 526 -10.24 -45.26 -30.28
C PRO A 526 -10.14 -43.71 -30.33
N ARG A 527 -9.31 -43.19 -31.25
CA ARG A 527 -9.21 -41.73 -31.52
C ARG A 527 -10.25 -41.31 -32.56
N THR A 528 -11.16 -40.43 -32.18
CA THR A 528 -11.88 -39.57 -33.14
C THR A 528 -11.14 -38.24 -33.28
N ARG A 529 -10.78 -37.93 -34.54
CA ARG A 529 -10.34 -36.59 -34.96
C ARG A 529 -11.57 -35.78 -35.32
N SER A 530 -11.62 -34.54 -34.84
CA SER A 530 -12.19 -33.43 -35.61
C SER A 530 -11.38 -32.17 -35.35
N ASP A 531 -11.07 -31.49 -36.45
CA ASP A 531 -10.13 -30.39 -36.61
C ASP A 531 -10.49 -29.11 -35.86
N GLY A 532 -9.45 -28.38 -35.48
CA GLY A 532 -9.51 -27.09 -34.78
C GLY A 532 -8.14 -26.44 -34.58
N SER A 533 -7.35 -26.42 -35.65
CA SER A 533 -6.34 -25.42 -36.06
C SER A 533 -5.50 -24.64 -35.02
N SER A 534 -4.18 -24.82 -35.16
CA SER A 534 -3.06 -23.92 -34.82
C SER A 534 -2.59 -23.76 -33.36
N ALA A 535 -3.44 -23.49 -32.37
CA ALA A 535 -2.97 -23.20 -30.99
C ALA A 535 -2.64 -24.46 -30.17
N ARG A 536 -3.51 -25.47 -30.25
CA ARG A 536 -3.36 -26.75 -29.52
C ARG A 536 -2.15 -27.56 -29.98
N ALA A 537 -1.82 -27.51 -31.27
CA ALA A 537 -0.66 -28.20 -31.83
C ALA A 537 0.67 -27.53 -31.41
N ARG A 538 0.70 -26.19 -31.35
CA ARG A 538 1.86 -25.44 -30.82
C ARG A 538 2.05 -25.66 -29.32
N TYR A 539 0.96 -25.69 -28.54
CA TYR A 539 0.99 -26.00 -27.11
C TYR A 539 1.50 -27.41 -26.81
N LEU A 540 0.99 -28.44 -27.51
CA LEU A 540 1.44 -29.82 -27.28
C LEU A 540 2.91 -30.02 -27.67
N LYS A 541 3.38 -29.35 -28.73
CA LYS A 541 4.78 -29.38 -29.14
C LYS A 541 5.69 -28.69 -28.12
N ARG A 542 5.31 -27.49 -27.66
CA ARG A 542 6.09 -26.72 -26.67
C ARG A 542 6.04 -27.34 -25.26
N LYS A 543 4.92 -27.92 -24.85
CA LYS A 543 4.80 -28.68 -23.59
C LYS A 543 5.69 -29.93 -23.60
N ALA A 544 5.73 -30.64 -24.73
CA ALA A 544 6.66 -31.76 -24.89
C ALA A 544 8.12 -31.30 -24.80
N ASP A 545 8.46 -30.15 -25.41
CA ASP A 545 9.81 -29.57 -25.31
C ASP A 545 10.16 -29.13 -23.88
N LEU A 546 9.18 -28.64 -23.10
CA LEU A 546 9.33 -28.26 -21.68
C LEU A 546 9.46 -29.48 -20.77
N ASP A 547 8.64 -30.51 -20.97
CA ASP A 547 8.74 -31.77 -20.24
C ASP A 547 10.10 -32.45 -20.54
N LEU A 548 10.60 -32.35 -21.78
CA LEU A 548 11.94 -32.82 -22.17
C LEU A 548 13.09 -31.97 -21.58
N LYS A 549 12.93 -30.64 -21.46
CA LYS A 549 13.92 -29.76 -20.81
C LYS A 549 13.95 -29.98 -19.30
N ALA A 550 12.79 -30.07 -18.64
CA ALA A 550 12.67 -30.37 -17.23
C ALA A 550 13.28 -31.75 -16.90
N ALA A 551 13.06 -32.76 -17.75
CA ALA A 551 13.70 -34.07 -17.61
C ALA A 551 15.22 -34.03 -17.83
N ARG A 552 15.73 -33.15 -18.71
CA ARG A 552 17.18 -32.96 -18.92
C ARG A 552 17.85 -32.24 -17.76
N VAL A 553 17.21 -31.22 -17.18
CA VAL A 553 17.70 -30.50 -15.99
C VAL A 553 17.67 -31.41 -14.76
N ALA A 554 16.64 -32.24 -14.61
CA ALA A 554 16.56 -33.24 -13.55
C ALA A 554 17.68 -34.31 -13.65
N ASN A 555 18.10 -34.68 -14.86
CA ASN A 555 19.17 -35.65 -15.09
C ASN A 555 20.60 -35.06 -15.08
N SER A 556 20.77 -33.74 -15.16
CA SER A 556 22.09 -33.09 -15.04
C SER A 556 22.43 -32.65 -13.61
N ASN A 557 21.50 -32.78 -12.67
CA ASN A 557 21.66 -32.38 -11.26
C ASN A 557 22.17 -33.50 -10.35
N THR A 558 23.10 -34.34 -10.81
CA THR A 558 23.94 -35.19 -9.92
C THR A 558 25.18 -34.45 -9.39
N GLY A 559 25.12 -33.11 -9.35
CA GLY A 559 26.15 -32.23 -8.80
C GLY A 559 25.56 -30.89 -8.38
N GLY A 560 24.56 -30.91 -7.50
CA GLY A 560 23.98 -29.69 -6.93
C GLY A 560 24.96 -29.03 -5.98
N SER A 561 25.28 -27.75 -6.20
CA SER A 561 25.85 -26.92 -5.14
C SER A 561 24.78 -26.76 -4.06
N GLU A 562 25.04 -27.17 -2.83
CA GLU A 562 24.12 -27.13 -1.69
C GLU A 562 23.73 -25.71 -1.22
N ASP A 563 23.96 -24.66 -2.02
CA ASP A 563 24.02 -23.27 -1.54
C ASP A 563 23.17 -22.24 -2.33
N SER A 564 22.32 -22.64 -3.29
CA SER A 564 21.40 -21.69 -3.92
C SER A 564 20.13 -21.49 -3.09
N ASP A 565 19.82 -20.24 -2.73
CA ASP A 565 18.59 -19.91 -2.00
C ASP A 565 17.36 -20.10 -2.92
N PRO A 566 16.38 -20.97 -2.55
CA PRO A 566 15.21 -21.27 -3.39
C PRO A 566 14.29 -20.05 -3.61
N CYS A 567 14.50 -18.95 -2.88
CA CYS A 567 13.78 -17.69 -3.07
C CYS A 567 14.21 -16.92 -4.32
N VAL A 568 15.37 -17.24 -4.89
CA VAL A 568 15.89 -16.56 -6.08
C VAL A 568 15.17 -17.09 -7.32
N VAL A 569 14.14 -16.35 -7.74
CA VAL A 569 13.41 -16.63 -8.98
C VAL A 569 14.27 -16.16 -10.15
N GLN A 570 14.59 -17.07 -11.07
CA GLN A 570 15.39 -16.80 -12.28
C GLN A 570 14.50 -16.48 -13.49
N GLY A 571 15.08 -15.82 -14.50
CA GLY A 571 14.43 -15.58 -15.80
C GLY A 571 13.53 -14.35 -15.82
N PHE A 572 12.36 -14.45 -16.46
CA PHE A 572 11.45 -13.32 -16.73
C PHE A 572 11.16 -12.42 -15.52
N LEU A 573 10.94 -13.02 -14.35
CA LEU A 573 10.63 -12.29 -13.11
C LEU A 573 11.87 -11.74 -12.37
N SER A 574 13.10 -12.09 -12.75
CA SER A 574 14.29 -11.68 -11.99
C SER A 574 14.66 -10.22 -12.21
N GLU A 575 14.53 -9.73 -13.45
CA GLU A 575 15.00 -8.39 -13.84
C GLU A 575 13.92 -7.44 -14.37
N GLY A 576 12.83 -7.97 -14.93
CA GLY A 576 11.75 -7.15 -15.52
C GLY A 576 12.05 -6.55 -16.90
N GLY A 577 13.23 -6.79 -17.47
CA GLY A 577 13.59 -6.33 -18.83
C GLY A 577 12.69 -6.94 -19.91
N ASP A 578 12.53 -8.26 -19.89
CA ASP A 578 11.62 -8.96 -20.82
C ASP A 578 10.16 -8.48 -20.66
N LEU A 579 9.73 -8.13 -19.45
CA LEU A 579 8.40 -7.58 -19.19
C LEU A 579 8.25 -6.19 -19.84
N VAL A 580 9.28 -5.36 -19.79
CA VAL A 580 9.33 -4.08 -20.53
C VAL A 580 9.23 -4.30 -22.03
N ASP A 581 9.95 -5.28 -22.59
CA ASP A 581 9.92 -5.56 -24.02
C ASP A 581 8.53 -6.02 -24.50
N LEU A 582 7.84 -6.85 -23.71
CA LEU A 582 6.46 -7.26 -23.99
C LEU A 582 5.49 -6.06 -23.97
N PHE A 583 5.57 -5.21 -22.95
CA PHE A 583 4.72 -4.01 -22.88
C PHE A 583 5.04 -2.99 -23.96
N MET A 584 6.32 -2.80 -24.32
CA MET A 584 6.74 -1.96 -25.45
C MET A 584 6.18 -2.48 -26.77
N LYS A 585 6.31 -3.79 -27.05
CA LYS A 585 5.77 -4.42 -28.25
C LYS A 585 4.26 -4.18 -28.35
N HIS A 586 3.53 -4.38 -27.26
CA HIS A 586 2.10 -4.15 -27.21
C HIS A 586 1.74 -2.67 -27.41
N ALA A 587 2.41 -1.76 -26.70
CA ALA A 587 2.18 -0.33 -26.81
C ALA A 587 2.37 0.19 -28.25
N VAL A 588 3.39 -0.28 -28.97
CA VAL A 588 3.67 0.16 -30.34
C VAL A 588 2.72 -0.48 -31.36
N THR A 589 2.48 -1.78 -31.24
CA THR A 589 1.73 -2.56 -32.24
C THR A 589 0.23 -2.29 -32.16
N ALA A 590 -0.32 -2.12 -30.96
CA ALA A 590 -1.75 -1.97 -30.75
C ALA A 590 -2.27 -0.53 -30.97
N VAL A 591 -1.41 0.50 -30.84
CA VAL A 591 -1.74 1.90 -31.20
C VAL A 591 -2.18 2.01 -32.66
N GLN A 592 -1.71 1.12 -33.53
CA GLN A 592 -2.09 1.12 -34.95
C GLN A 592 -3.46 0.47 -35.23
N LEU A 593 -4.07 -0.20 -34.25
CA LEU A 593 -5.23 -1.09 -34.47
C LEU A 593 -6.51 -0.64 -33.73
N VAL A 594 -6.41 -0.04 -32.53
CA VAL A 594 -7.59 0.34 -31.72
C VAL A 594 -7.30 1.60 -30.90
N CYS A 595 -8.11 2.66 -31.08
CA CYS A 595 -7.92 3.94 -30.37
C CYS A 595 -8.60 4.00 -28.98
N SER A 596 -9.49 3.06 -28.65
CA SER A 596 -10.17 3.02 -27.33
C SER A 596 -10.67 1.60 -27.03
N ASP A 597 -9.88 0.84 -26.28
CA ASP A 597 -10.19 -0.53 -25.84
C ASP A 597 -10.43 -0.66 -24.33
N LYS A 598 -10.46 0.48 -23.61
CA LYS A 598 -10.84 0.54 -22.21
C LYS A 598 -12.37 0.57 -22.08
N ALA A 599 -12.91 -0.36 -21.30
CA ALA A 599 -14.31 -0.39 -20.91
C ALA A 599 -14.54 0.29 -19.56
N ALA A 600 -15.82 0.54 -19.23
CA ALA A 600 -16.22 0.88 -17.87
C ALA A 600 -15.85 -0.25 -16.89
N ASP A 601 -15.80 0.09 -15.60
CA ASP A 601 -15.47 -0.84 -14.53
C ASP A 601 -16.36 -2.09 -14.56
N GLN A 602 -15.76 -3.20 -14.98
CA GLN A 602 -16.38 -4.51 -15.14
C GLN A 602 -16.89 -5.06 -13.81
N LEU A 603 -16.20 -4.77 -12.71
CA LEU A 603 -16.56 -5.24 -11.37
C LEU A 603 -17.82 -4.54 -10.85
N VAL A 604 -18.11 -3.35 -11.38
CA VAL A 604 -19.35 -2.62 -11.13
C VAL A 604 -20.44 -3.04 -12.12
N ALA A 605 -20.10 -3.10 -13.41
CA ALA A 605 -21.07 -3.38 -14.48
C ALA A 605 -21.64 -4.81 -14.42
N ARG A 606 -20.83 -5.78 -13.97
CA ARG A 606 -21.19 -7.21 -13.96
C ARG A 606 -21.69 -7.72 -12.60
N ARG A 607 -22.02 -6.84 -11.66
CA ARG A 607 -22.61 -7.23 -10.36
C ARG A 607 -23.87 -8.08 -10.47
N HIS A 608 -24.60 -7.95 -11.56
CA HIS A 608 -25.78 -8.76 -11.84
C HIS A 608 -25.46 -10.25 -12.09
N GLU A 609 -24.21 -10.60 -12.40
CA GLU A 609 -23.74 -11.98 -12.53
C GLU A 609 -23.41 -12.62 -11.17
N ASP A 610 -23.31 -11.81 -10.12
CA ASP A 610 -23.01 -12.30 -8.79
C ASP A 610 -24.22 -13.09 -8.29
N VAL A 611 -24.00 -14.39 -8.07
CA VAL A 611 -25.03 -15.26 -7.49
C VAL A 611 -25.40 -14.69 -6.12
N TYR A 612 -26.68 -14.38 -5.90
CA TYR A 612 -27.19 -14.02 -4.58
C TYR A 612 -26.87 -15.15 -3.59
N ARG A 613 -25.93 -14.91 -2.69
CA ARG A 613 -25.63 -15.79 -1.57
C ARG A 613 -26.27 -15.18 -0.33
N PRO A 614 -27.34 -15.78 0.22
CA PRO A 614 -27.95 -15.28 1.46
C PRO A 614 -26.87 -15.28 2.54
N GLY A 615 -26.58 -14.10 3.10
CA GLY A 615 -25.57 -13.90 4.13
C GLY A 615 -24.43 -12.94 3.75
N TRP A 616 -24.36 -12.44 2.52
CA TRP A 616 -23.34 -11.46 2.09
C TRP A 616 -24.00 -10.14 1.67
N ASN A 617 -24.09 -9.18 2.60
CA ASN A 617 -24.55 -7.80 2.30
C ASN A 617 -23.50 -7.06 1.46
N ASP A 618 -23.78 -6.91 0.15
CA ASP A 618 -22.98 -6.20 -0.88
C ASP A 618 -23.09 -4.65 -0.84
N ASP A 619 -23.52 -4.08 0.29
CA ASP A 619 -23.44 -2.62 0.54
C ASP A 619 -22.25 -2.22 1.43
N ARG A 620 -21.29 -3.15 1.59
CA ARG A 620 -20.08 -2.93 2.38
C ARG A 620 -18.78 -2.88 1.58
N ASP A 621 -18.75 -3.25 0.31
CA ASP A 621 -17.49 -3.39 -0.46
C ASP A 621 -17.29 -2.39 -1.61
N ARG A 622 -18.04 -1.28 -1.64
CA ARG A 622 -17.64 -0.10 -2.46
C ARG A 622 -16.70 0.87 -1.75
N ASP A 623 -16.44 0.70 -0.46
CA ASP A 623 -15.45 1.47 0.30
C ASP A 623 -15.22 0.82 1.68
N ARG A 624 -14.64 -0.39 1.75
CA ARG A 624 -14.19 -0.97 3.03
C ARG A 624 -12.92 -1.81 2.92
N VAL A 625 -11.82 -1.19 3.30
CA VAL A 625 -10.86 -1.83 4.20
C VAL A 625 -11.54 -1.89 5.57
N VAL A 626 -12.24 -3.00 5.87
CA VAL A 626 -12.67 -3.34 7.23
C VAL A 626 -12.42 -4.84 7.42
N ILE A 627 -11.50 -5.14 8.33
CA ILE A 627 -11.22 -6.48 8.84
C ILE A 627 -12.30 -6.77 9.89
N ASP A 628 -13.14 -7.78 9.65
CA ASP A 628 -14.19 -8.20 10.57
C ASP A 628 -13.62 -8.82 11.87
N SER A 629 -14.27 -8.50 12.98
CA SER A 629 -14.35 -9.34 14.16
C SER A 629 -15.80 -9.30 14.64
N GLU A 630 -16.53 -10.41 14.51
CA GLU A 630 -17.72 -10.62 15.35
C GLU A 630 -18.07 -12.11 15.48
N THR A 631 -18.41 -12.47 16.72
CA THR A 631 -18.95 -13.76 17.17
C THR A 631 -20.48 -13.66 17.30
N ASP A 632 -21.18 -14.63 16.68
CA ASP A 632 -22.48 -15.32 16.96
C ASP A 632 -23.29 -15.03 18.26
N PRO A 633 -24.55 -15.55 18.43
CA PRO A 633 -25.62 -15.94 17.48
C PRO A 633 -27.08 -15.57 17.93
N ASP A 634 -28.04 -15.87 17.03
CA ASP A 634 -29.39 -16.44 17.21
C ASP A 634 -30.61 -15.75 17.88
N SER A 635 -31.64 -15.60 17.02
CA SER A 635 -33.02 -16.14 17.14
C SER A 635 -34.14 -15.43 17.95
N SER A 636 -35.26 -15.30 17.22
CA SER A 636 -36.68 -15.46 17.64
C SER A 636 -37.53 -14.24 18.08
N HIS A 637 -38.45 -13.91 17.16
CA HIS A 637 -39.91 -13.74 17.31
C HIS A 637 -40.55 -12.67 18.23
N SER A 638 -41.32 -11.80 17.56
CA SER A 638 -42.66 -11.24 17.89
C SER A 638 -42.78 -10.40 19.17
N ILE A 639 -43.40 -9.22 19.16
CA ILE A 639 -44.86 -9.02 19.06
C ILE A 639 -45.14 -7.54 18.70
N LEU A 640 -46.21 -7.38 17.92
CA LEU A 640 -46.95 -6.17 17.56
C LEU A 640 -47.13 -5.13 18.69
N CYS A 641 -47.15 -3.85 18.34
CA CYS A 641 -48.30 -2.97 18.58
C CYS A 641 -48.11 -1.61 17.89
N ASP A 642 -49.00 -1.35 16.93
CA ASP A 642 -49.45 -0.03 16.51
C ASP A 642 -49.85 0.83 17.72
N ALA A 643 -49.49 2.12 17.69
CA ALA A 643 -50.42 3.20 18.02
C ALA A 643 -49.84 4.56 17.58
N SER A 644 -50.63 5.20 16.74
CA SER A 644 -50.46 6.54 16.16
C SER A 644 -50.85 7.65 17.16
N ILE A 645 -50.62 8.91 16.76
CA ILE A 645 -51.23 10.16 17.30
C ILE A 645 -50.54 10.65 18.61
N ARG A 646 -50.09 11.91 18.84
CA ARG A 646 -50.53 13.26 18.41
C ARG A 646 -49.44 14.33 18.65
N SER A 647 -49.63 15.46 17.97
CA SER A 647 -48.97 16.76 18.12
C SER A 647 -49.21 17.47 19.47
N SER A 648 -48.43 18.55 19.67
CA SER A 648 -48.61 19.67 20.64
C SER A 648 -48.11 19.34 22.05
N SER A 649 -47.20 20.09 22.67
CA SER A 649 -46.89 21.53 22.64
C SER A 649 -45.48 21.75 23.18
#